data_AF-A0A842NZV9-F1
#
_entry.id   AF-A0A842NZV9-F1
#
_cell.length_a   1.000
_cell.length_b   1.000
_cell.length_c   1.000
_cell.angle_alpha   90.00
_cell.angle_beta   90.00
_cell.angle_gamma   90.00
#
_symmetry.space_group_name_H-M   'P 1'
#
loop_
_entity.id
_entity.type
_entity.pdbx_description
1 polymer ?
#
loop_
_entity_poly.entity_id
_entity_poly.type
_entity_poly.pdbx_seq_one_letter_code
_entity_poly.pdbx_strand_id
1 'polypeptide(L)'
;MIAQQALAQGLNFVLPKGVKDKRVSVIEVGPFHEQLLAKELNRFFGTEIEELNRTNSYLLVHQPDLKGLESLLTGTPFVDSIIHRATLNESLALQLQIPFDYVLQSMLNPGTSDAEGTVALEQALLALNSGVYEDDRGFLSQNYFLKADNITQKQLREVSEFLANPDLKELVTITRQEYEKGFKIEAPIVVLPPKIKVEKYDIANMSDEELLELNSKRKLAASLEELHQFRNMYKDEEFLARRREVGLDERATDVEIETWFSLRSEHCFHKEFNARITLDDLVDDPIFQRAHDRGWFTKNEDGAYVLEKGLFKTFIEDPALDVYNKLEKRGKNWIVDMFKDNSGVVLYNEDYMLCIKFETHNSPSNKEPIQGAKTGIDGVNRDIFGTMRGTFEALANFFFYCTGDPRYKGWLPEGVKHPYTLLKGVTEGVKQGGNEMQIPTFGGGMIADPRYMFKTLVYCGTIGWSPVKSFEGISYIGKNPGVGDLVFVAGQAVGVDGIHGATESSLSAGRHISLGHVQADFSFIQAKMQGYLLEVARDNLLTSVTDFGAVGLGSASHETAEATGGLWMDLSLHPKKYMGIQPWQINISETQDRMLLVAKSENREELLERAKLHDVDVTELGKLTDSGFVDLKYGDETVALIDIKKLFNKEPRKQMHAIWNGTERKEVTIKEKYTLEQTLRLVMSRPDVASKEWFFRQKDYSVKGGTILAPLQGAKQQIEADATIQKPLDTEGKDFGAVAYAMGIAPKVSDLDPYHAAQKSFIDMAGKIIAVGGALPDMKNAKWDTWAVCGNYCQPNSDSTTTLTEEDGKHNLASLLREGMGVREAIEATNIPVISGKDSMKCSGFYEVPKDFKLEHIHPDLRRHITLVENEKGKFIEIHDPDSYLASAAVKIDDYRKCVTSAFKQEGDLIYVVGTTKNHVGASQYLEAIGYEEQEAPIEGGEVPEADLEEFVRIAGKIHRTIDREFVASCSYIHDGGLLTAVSKAAMAGDKGAGINVKDIFFEGDANTDEDVLYSETPGRFIVTIDPENKRRFERIMGSDTRIIGQVGKSNLFVTGLDGKHNFIHLDTVMKNYQETLSFGLNDAA
;
A
#
# COMPACT_ATOMS: atom_id res chain seq x y z
N MET A 1 10.55 -24.53 -17.47
CA MET A 1 11.27 -24.37 -16.18
C MET A 1 10.30 -24.39 -15.00
N ILE A 2 9.20 -23.63 -15.03
CA ILE A 2 8.09 -23.65 -14.05
C ILE A 2 7.50 -25.06 -13.87
N ALA A 3 7.11 -25.73 -14.96
CA ALA A 3 6.65 -27.12 -14.92
C ALA A 3 7.69 -28.10 -14.34
N GLN A 4 8.99 -27.83 -14.50
CA GLN A 4 10.07 -28.68 -13.96
C GLN A 4 10.33 -28.43 -12.46
N GLN A 5 10.22 -27.19 -11.98
CA GLN A 5 10.29 -26.85 -10.55
C GLN A 5 9.10 -27.41 -9.78
N ALA A 6 7.92 -27.36 -10.38
CA ALA A 6 6.71 -27.87 -9.77
C ALA A 6 6.67 -29.42 -9.80
N LEU A 7 7.19 -30.05 -10.86
CA LEU A 7 7.51 -31.50 -10.86
C LEU A 7 8.54 -31.88 -9.78
N ALA A 8 9.54 -31.03 -9.50
CA ALA A 8 10.49 -31.25 -8.42
C ALA A 8 9.87 -31.13 -7.00
N GLN A 9 8.73 -30.46 -6.88
CA GLN A 9 7.90 -30.40 -5.67
C GLN A 9 6.82 -31.51 -5.61
N GLY A 10 6.81 -32.45 -6.57
CA GLY A 10 5.82 -33.53 -6.63
C GLY A 10 4.45 -33.12 -7.19
N LEU A 11 4.33 -31.92 -7.77
CA LEU A 11 3.13 -31.43 -8.43
C LEU A 11 3.10 -31.95 -9.87
N ASN A 12 2.15 -32.84 -10.18
CA ASN A 12 1.91 -33.31 -11.55
C ASN A 12 0.87 -32.41 -12.23
N PHE A 13 1.32 -31.58 -13.16
CA PHE A 13 0.43 -30.84 -14.07
C PHE A 13 0.11 -31.74 -15.24
N VAL A 14 -0.97 -32.50 -15.14
CA VAL A 14 -1.48 -33.24 -16.30
C VAL A 14 -2.49 -32.34 -17.00
N LEU A 15 -2.05 -31.64 -18.05
CA LEU A 15 -2.97 -31.22 -19.11
C LEU A 15 -3.66 -32.50 -19.59
N PRO A 16 -4.98 -32.67 -19.40
CA PRO A 16 -5.62 -33.90 -19.79
C PRO A 16 -5.53 -34.02 -21.31
N LYS A 17 -4.63 -34.89 -21.80
CA LYS A 17 -4.52 -35.21 -23.22
C LYS A 17 -5.85 -35.77 -23.70
N GLY A 18 -6.61 -34.94 -24.41
CA GLY A 18 -7.80 -35.34 -25.13
C GLY A 18 -9.07 -35.38 -24.28
N VAL A 19 -9.46 -34.25 -23.68
CA VAL A 19 -10.85 -34.03 -23.25
C VAL A 19 -11.74 -33.92 -24.49
N LYS A 20 -12.07 -35.06 -25.10
CA LYS A 20 -13.27 -35.20 -25.93
C LYS A 20 -14.42 -35.56 -25.01
N ASP A 21 -14.91 -34.58 -24.26
CA ASP A 21 -16.03 -34.80 -23.36
C ASP A 21 -17.09 -33.73 -23.63
N LYS A 22 -18.36 -34.13 -23.73
CA LYS A 22 -19.51 -33.25 -24.03
C LYS A 22 -19.82 -32.23 -22.93
N ARG A 23 -18.91 -32.10 -21.96
CA ARG A 23 -19.02 -31.42 -20.67
C ARG A 23 -18.23 -30.10 -20.61
N VAL A 24 -17.72 -29.66 -21.76
CA VAL A 24 -16.92 -28.43 -21.91
C VAL A 24 -17.52 -27.58 -23.01
N SER A 25 -17.80 -26.32 -22.70
CA SER A 25 -18.32 -25.34 -23.63
C SER A 25 -17.46 -24.08 -23.63
N VAL A 26 -17.17 -23.51 -24.80
CA VAL A 26 -16.39 -22.28 -24.95
C VAL A 26 -17.27 -21.17 -25.50
N ILE A 27 -17.37 -20.06 -24.79
CA ILE A 27 -18.04 -18.85 -25.28
C ILE A 27 -16.95 -17.81 -25.58
N GLU A 28 -16.76 -17.44 -26.85
CA GLU A 28 -15.90 -16.31 -27.20
C GLU A 28 -16.72 -15.02 -27.33
N VAL A 29 -16.21 -13.92 -26.80
CA VAL A 29 -16.84 -12.58 -26.82
C VAL A 29 -15.85 -11.54 -27.34
N GLY A 30 -16.32 -10.64 -28.22
CA GLY A 30 -15.54 -9.53 -28.76
C GLY A 30 -16.05 -9.03 -30.12
N PRO A 31 -15.17 -8.50 -30.99
CA PRO A 31 -13.78 -8.12 -30.71
C PRO A 31 -13.72 -6.81 -29.93
N PHE A 32 -12.77 -6.72 -29.02
CA PHE A 32 -12.38 -5.45 -28.39
C PHE A 32 -11.27 -4.83 -29.24
N HIS A 33 -11.47 -3.60 -29.72
CA HIS A 33 -10.49 -2.88 -30.53
C HIS A 33 -9.47 -2.16 -29.64
N GLU A 34 -8.29 -2.74 -29.47
CA GLU A 34 -7.25 -2.33 -28.51
C GLU A 34 -6.23 -1.36 -29.12
N GLN A 35 -6.70 -0.38 -29.91
CA GLN A 35 -5.82 0.49 -30.70
C GLN A 35 -5.02 1.49 -29.84
N LEU A 36 -5.55 1.89 -28.68
CA LEU A 36 -4.80 2.71 -27.72
C LEU A 36 -3.64 1.92 -27.13
N LEU A 37 -3.88 0.65 -26.78
CA LEU A 37 -2.86 -0.27 -26.31
C LEU A 37 -1.80 -0.54 -27.41
N ALA A 38 -2.21 -0.68 -28.67
CA ALA A 38 -1.26 -0.78 -29.79
C ALA A 38 -0.32 0.44 -29.88
N LYS A 39 -0.88 1.66 -29.78
CA LYS A 39 -0.08 2.90 -29.75
C LYS A 39 0.88 2.95 -28.56
N GLU A 40 0.41 2.51 -27.39
CA GLU A 40 1.21 2.41 -26.18
C GLU A 40 2.39 1.45 -26.38
N LEU A 41 2.12 0.23 -26.85
CA LEU A 41 3.15 -0.78 -27.15
C LEU A 41 4.18 -0.26 -28.17
N ASN A 42 3.73 0.40 -29.25
CA ASN A 42 4.60 1.02 -30.25
C ASN A 42 5.50 2.10 -29.63
N ARG A 43 4.96 2.94 -28.76
CA ARG A 43 5.70 4.00 -28.08
C ARG A 43 6.79 3.46 -27.15
N PHE A 44 6.50 2.40 -26.39
CA PHE A 44 7.40 1.88 -25.35
C PHE A 44 8.39 0.84 -25.88
N PHE A 45 7.98 -0.04 -26.79
CA PHE A 45 8.80 -1.13 -27.30
C PHE A 45 9.36 -0.88 -28.71
N GLY A 46 9.07 0.29 -29.29
CA GLY A 46 9.50 0.64 -30.64
C GLY A 46 8.95 -0.33 -31.70
N THR A 47 7.77 -0.90 -31.46
CA THR A 47 7.11 -1.83 -32.39
C THR A 47 6.36 -1.09 -33.49
N GLU A 48 6.02 -1.81 -34.55
CA GLU A 48 5.17 -1.33 -35.66
C GLU A 48 3.87 -2.16 -35.72
N ILE A 49 3.13 -2.14 -34.60
CA ILE A 49 1.82 -2.80 -34.50
C ILE A 49 0.80 -1.94 -35.25
N GLU A 50 0.25 -2.49 -36.32
CA GLU A 50 -0.77 -1.84 -37.15
C GLU A 50 -2.16 -1.97 -36.53
N GLU A 51 -2.47 -3.15 -35.99
CA GLU A 51 -3.76 -3.46 -35.43
C GLU A 51 -3.63 -4.44 -34.25
N LEU A 52 -4.35 -4.15 -33.16
CA LEU A 52 -4.48 -5.04 -32.01
C LEU A 52 -5.96 -5.21 -31.69
N ASN A 53 -6.42 -6.45 -31.69
CA ASN A 53 -7.78 -6.82 -31.29
C ASN A 53 -7.72 -7.85 -30.17
N ARG A 54 -8.73 -7.88 -29.30
CA ARG A 54 -8.84 -8.90 -28.25
C ARG A 54 -10.17 -9.65 -28.35
N THR A 55 -10.17 -10.94 -28.04
CA THR A 55 -11.38 -11.67 -27.63
C THR A 55 -11.19 -12.24 -26.24
N ASN A 56 -12.28 -12.37 -25.50
CA ASN A 56 -12.33 -13.10 -24.23
C ASN A 56 -13.01 -14.45 -24.50
N SER A 57 -12.43 -15.55 -24.04
CA SER A 57 -12.93 -16.90 -24.25
C SER A 57 -13.19 -17.56 -22.89
N TYR A 58 -14.47 -17.77 -22.57
CA TYR A 58 -14.93 -18.38 -21.33
C TYR A 58 -15.10 -19.88 -21.53
N LEU A 59 -14.28 -20.67 -20.85
CA LEU A 59 -14.31 -22.12 -20.84
C LEU A 59 -15.12 -22.62 -19.64
N LEU A 60 -16.26 -23.23 -19.90
CA LEU A 60 -17.19 -23.73 -18.89
C LEU A 60 -17.13 -25.26 -18.85
N VAL A 61 -16.64 -25.81 -17.75
CA VAL A 61 -16.68 -27.24 -17.41
C VAL A 61 -17.89 -27.48 -16.51
N HIS A 62 -18.83 -28.33 -16.93
CA HIS A 62 -20.10 -28.51 -16.22
C HIS A 62 -20.60 -29.97 -16.20
N GLN A 63 -21.37 -30.34 -15.17
CA GLN A 63 -22.12 -31.59 -15.13
C GLN A 63 -23.57 -31.38 -14.66
N PRO A 64 -24.60 -31.96 -15.30
CA PRO A 64 -24.60 -32.67 -16.58
C PRO A 64 -24.51 -31.69 -17.78
N ASP A 65 -24.67 -32.19 -19.02
CA ASP A 65 -24.63 -31.37 -20.24
C ASP A 65 -25.60 -30.16 -20.16
N LEU A 66 -25.07 -28.92 -20.17
CA LEU A 66 -25.86 -27.69 -20.19
C LEU A 66 -26.58 -27.54 -21.54
N LYS A 67 -27.91 -27.61 -21.50
CA LYS A 67 -28.77 -27.34 -22.66
C LYS A 67 -29.12 -25.86 -22.71
N GLY A 68 -29.23 -25.30 -23.92
CA GLY A 68 -29.68 -23.91 -24.11
C GLY A 68 -28.58 -22.86 -24.03
N LEU A 69 -27.30 -23.24 -24.03
CA LEU A 69 -26.15 -22.32 -24.06
C LEU A 69 -26.20 -21.30 -25.21
N GLU A 70 -26.83 -21.65 -26.35
CA GLU A 70 -27.05 -20.73 -27.47
C GLU A 70 -27.84 -19.48 -27.06
N SER A 71 -28.74 -19.58 -26.07
CA SER A 71 -29.46 -18.42 -25.53
C SER A 71 -28.53 -17.43 -24.84
N LEU A 72 -27.36 -17.88 -24.36
CA LEU A 72 -26.35 -17.01 -23.78
C LEU A 72 -25.71 -16.07 -24.80
N LEU A 73 -25.79 -16.37 -26.09
CA LEU A 73 -25.24 -15.52 -27.15
C LEU A 73 -26.12 -14.29 -27.46
N THR A 74 -27.37 -14.28 -26.97
CA THR A 74 -28.35 -13.23 -27.28
C THR A 74 -29.01 -12.71 -25.99
N GLY A 75 -28.32 -11.81 -25.27
CA GLY A 75 -28.92 -11.01 -24.19
C GLY A 75 -28.70 -11.53 -22.76
N THR A 76 -27.46 -11.84 -22.41
CA THR A 76 -27.06 -12.39 -21.09
C THR A 76 -25.87 -11.59 -20.53
N PRO A 77 -25.45 -11.79 -19.27
CA PRO A 77 -24.37 -10.96 -18.70
C PRO A 77 -23.02 -11.09 -19.43
N PHE A 78 -22.85 -12.06 -20.34
CA PHE A 78 -21.63 -12.23 -21.13
C PHE A 78 -21.51 -11.29 -22.31
N VAL A 79 -22.64 -10.88 -22.91
CA VAL A 79 -22.65 -10.21 -24.22
C VAL A 79 -23.56 -8.99 -24.16
N ASP A 80 -22.96 -7.81 -24.25
CA ASP A 80 -23.70 -6.62 -24.65
C ASP A 80 -24.00 -6.73 -26.15
N SER A 81 -25.24 -7.04 -26.49
CA SER A 81 -25.69 -7.22 -27.87
C SER A 81 -25.55 -5.99 -28.79
N ILE A 82 -25.25 -4.82 -28.23
CA ILE A 82 -25.04 -3.57 -28.99
C ILE A 82 -23.59 -3.50 -29.47
N ILE A 83 -22.63 -3.86 -28.62
CA ILE A 83 -21.20 -3.62 -28.87
C ILE A 83 -20.37 -4.90 -29.06
N HIS A 84 -20.86 -6.05 -28.60
CA HIS A 84 -20.15 -7.32 -28.68
C HIS A 84 -20.86 -8.33 -29.60
N ARG A 85 -20.06 -9.21 -30.18
CA ARG A 85 -20.49 -10.46 -30.80
C ARG A 85 -19.96 -11.62 -29.98
N ALA A 86 -20.63 -12.76 -30.08
CA ALA A 86 -20.18 -13.96 -29.42
C ALA A 86 -20.43 -15.22 -30.25
N THR A 87 -19.63 -16.23 -30.00
CA THR A 87 -19.72 -17.56 -30.61
C THR A 87 -19.67 -18.64 -29.54
N LEU A 88 -20.33 -19.76 -29.80
CA LEU A 88 -20.26 -20.95 -28.96
C LEU A 88 -19.44 -22.02 -29.70
N ASN A 89 -18.35 -22.47 -29.08
CA ASN A 89 -17.46 -23.52 -29.58
C ASN A 89 -16.84 -23.23 -30.96
N GLU A 90 -16.84 -21.97 -31.41
CA GLU A 90 -16.29 -21.51 -32.67
C GLU A 90 -15.42 -20.26 -32.47
N SER A 91 -14.43 -20.06 -33.35
CA SER A 91 -13.56 -18.87 -33.28
C SER A 91 -14.27 -17.64 -33.84
N LEU A 92 -14.47 -16.64 -32.98
CA LEU A 92 -15.06 -15.36 -33.36
C LEU A 92 -14.13 -14.60 -34.31
N ALA A 93 -12.82 -14.65 -34.08
CA ALA A 93 -11.83 -13.96 -34.91
C ALA A 93 -11.81 -14.44 -36.36
N LEU A 94 -11.93 -15.76 -36.59
CA LEU A 94 -12.02 -16.32 -37.94
C LEU A 94 -13.35 -15.99 -38.63
N GLN A 95 -14.47 -16.04 -37.90
CA GLN A 95 -15.78 -15.65 -38.45
C GLN A 95 -15.80 -14.18 -38.89
N LEU A 96 -15.19 -13.29 -38.11
CA LEU A 96 -15.13 -11.86 -38.37
C LEU A 96 -13.97 -11.45 -39.29
N GLN A 97 -13.11 -12.39 -39.68
CA GLN A 97 -11.93 -12.13 -40.52
C GLN A 97 -11.01 -11.06 -39.91
N ILE A 98 -10.82 -11.08 -38.59
CA ILE A 98 -9.90 -10.16 -37.90
C ILE A 98 -8.49 -10.34 -38.50
N PRO A 99 -7.78 -9.26 -38.86
CA PRO A 99 -6.41 -9.34 -39.35
C PRO A 99 -5.43 -9.56 -38.20
N PHE A 100 -4.56 -10.57 -38.35
CA PHE A 100 -3.46 -10.84 -37.42
C PHE A 100 -2.38 -11.70 -38.08
N ASP A 101 -1.18 -11.61 -37.55
CA ASP A 101 -0.05 -12.50 -37.84
C ASP A 101 0.20 -13.46 -36.66
N TYR A 102 -0.04 -12.98 -35.43
CA TYR A 102 0.12 -13.70 -34.18
C TYR A 102 -1.12 -13.59 -33.29
N VAL A 103 -1.40 -14.63 -32.52
CA VAL A 103 -2.32 -14.60 -31.39
C VAL A 103 -1.50 -14.78 -30.12
N LEU A 104 -1.59 -13.81 -29.21
CA LEU A 104 -1.03 -13.91 -27.87
C LEU A 104 -2.17 -14.35 -26.95
N GLN A 105 -2.22 -15.65 -26.67
CA GLN A 105 -3.21 -16.23 -25.78
C GLN A 105 -2.68 -16.20 -24.35
N SER A 106 -3.49 -15.68 -23.44
CA SER A 106 -3.21 -15.59 -22.02
C SER A 106 -4.26 -16.36 -21.22
N MET A 107 -3.82 -17.20 -20.30
CA MET A 107 -4.66 -17.99 -19.39
C MET A 107 -4.02 -17.98 -18.00
N LEU A 108 -4.79 -18.10 -16.92
CA LEU A 108 -4.20 -18.27 -15.58
C LEU A 108 -3.44 -19.60 -15.49
N ASN A 109 -2.33 -19.60 -14.75
CA ASN A 109 -1.56 -20.80 -14.46
C ASN A 109 -2.45 -21.86 -13.76
N PRO A 110 -2.27 -23.17 -14.04
CA PRO A 110 -3.04 -24.20 -13.37
C PRO A 110 -2.90 -24.14 -11.84
N GLY A 111 -4.05 -24.19 -11.15
CA GLY A 111 -4.13 -24.13 -9.69
C GLY A 111 -4.46 -22.74 -9.15
N THR A 112 -4.34 -21.72 -9.99
CA THR A 112 -4.82 -20.38 -9.69
C THR A 112 -6.33 -20.32 -9.86
N SER A 113 -7.02 -19.62 -8.96
CA SER A 113 -8.46 -19.40 -9.05
C SER A 113 -8.79 -18.31 -10.08
N ASP A 114 -9.82 -18.52 -10.88
CA ASP A 114 -10.28 -17.58 -11.91
C ASP A 114 -11.63 -16.98 -11.53
N ALA A 115 -11.65 -15.75 -11.00
CA ALA A 115 -12.91 -15.10 -10.62
C ALA A 115 -13.80 -14.85 -11.83
N GLU A 116 -13.25 -14.27 -12.89
CA GLU A 116 -14.04 -13.94 -14.08
C GLU A 116 -14.62 -15.21 -14.69
N GLY A 117 -13.83 -16.28 -14.76
CA GLY A 117 -14.28 -17.61 -15.16
C GLY A 117 -15.36 -18.18 -14.23
N THR A 118 -15.20 -18.04 -12.92
CA THR A 118 -16.16 -18.55 -11.92
C THR A 118 -17.49 -17.81 -11.98
N VAL A 119 -17.45 -16.47 -11.98
CA VAL A 119 -18.64 -15.62 -12.14
C VAL A 119 -19.30 -15.91 -13.49
N ALA A 120 -18.52 -16.09 -14.55
CA ALA A 120 -19.03 -16.52 -15.83
C ALA A 120 -19.79 -17.85 -15.72
N LEU A 121 -19.24 -18.86 -15.07
CA LEU A 121 -19.97 -20.12 -14.86
C LEU A 121 -21.25 -19.93 -14.05
N GLU A 122 -21.19 -19.22 -12.92
CA GLU A 122 -22.35 -18.96 -12.05
C GLU A 122 -23.48 -18.27 -12.81
N GLN A 123 -23.17 -17.24 -13.59
CA GLN A 123 -24.15 -16.53 -14.41
C GLN A 123 -24.75 -17.41 -15.49
N ALA A 124 -23.96 -18.31 -16.10
CA ALA A 124 -24.47 -19.27 -17.08
C ALA A 124 -25.44 -20.27 -16.42
N LEU A 125 -25.07 -20.81 -15.26
CA LEU A 125 -25.90 -21.75 -14.51
C LEU A 125 -27.21 -21.08 -14.05
N LEU A 126 -27.14 -19.84 -13.54
CA LEU A 126 -28.29 -19.06 -13.14
C LEU A 126 -29.23 -18.77 -14.31
N ALA A 127 -28.71 -18.30 -15.44
CA ALA A 127 -29.48 -18.00 -16.63
C ALA A 127 -30.18 -19.24 -17.21
N LEU A 128 -29.56 -20.42 -17.05
CA LEU A 128 -30.12 -21.71 -17.49
C LEU A 128 -30.98 -22.39 -16.42
N ASN A 129 -31.14 -21.78 -15.24
CA ASN A 129 -31.83 -22.35 -14.09
C ASN A 129 -31.30 -23.78 -13.74
N SER A 130 -29.98 -23.93 -13.80
CA SER A 130 -29.25 -25.14 -13.45
C SER A 130 -28.65 -25.02 -12.05
N GLY A 131 -28.54 -26.14 -11.33
CA GLY A 131 -27.77 -26.20 -10.09
C GLY A 131 -26.26 -26.21 -10.34
N VAL A 132 -25.50 -25.89 -9.30
CA VAL A 132 -24.03 -25.98 -9.25
C VAL A 132 -23.62 -27.35 -8.74
N TYR A 133 -22.62 -27.97 -9.36
CA TYR A 133 -22.04 -29.25 -8.96
C TYR A 133 -20.57 -29.10 -8.55
N GLU A 134 -20.09 -30.03 -7.72
CA GLU A 134 -18.75 -29.98 -7.12
C GLU A 134 -17.61 -29.91 -8.14
N ASP A 135 -17.80 -30.45 -9.34
CA ASP A 135 -16.83 -30.47 -10.44
C ASP A 135 -16.97 -29.30 -11.42
N ASP A 136 -17.97 -28.41 -11.26
CA ASP A 136 -18.20 -27.31 -12.19
C ASP A 136 -17.11 -26.24 -12.05
N ARG A 137 -16.46 -25.88 -13.15
CA ARG A 137 -15.38 -24.89 -13.17
C ARG A 137 -15.50 -23.97 -14.38
N GLY A 138 -15.23 -22.68 -14.19
CA GLY A 138 -15.16 -21.71 -15.28
C GLY A 138 -13.76 -21.10 -15.35
N PHE A 139 -13.27 -20.86 -16.57
CA PHE A 139 -11.98 -20.24 -16.83
C PHE A 139 -12.10 -19.18 -17.92
N LEU A 140 -11.29 -18.13 -17.83
CA LEU A 140 -11.13 -17.08 -18.82
C LEU A 140 -9.79 -17.24 -19.53
N SER A 141 -9.83 -17.15 -20.85
CA SER A 141 -8.67 -16.89 -21.69
C SER A 141 -8.83 -15.57 -22.42
N GLN A 142 -7.77 -14.76 -22.45
CA GLN A 142 -7.71 -13.54 -23.25
C GLN A 142 -6.84 -13.79 -24.49
N ASN A 143 -7.38 -13.55 -25.67
CA ASN A 143 -6.68 -13.76 -26.94
C ASN A 143 -6.44 -12.42 -27.63
N TYR A 144 -5.19 -11.99 -27.71
CA TYR A 144 -4.79 -10.77 -28.39
C TYR A 144 -4.32 -11.08 -29.82
N PHE A 145 -5.08 -10.64 -30.81
CA PHE A 145 -4.83 -10.77 -32.24
C PHE A 145 -3.98 -9.60 -32.70
N LEU A 146 -2.71 -9.88 -32.96
CA LEU A 146 -1.68 -8.89 -33.27
C LEU A 146 -1.36 -8.90 -34.78
N LYS A 147 -1.60 -7.77 -35.44
CA LYS A 147 -1.09 -7.46 -36.78
C LYS A 147 0.08 -6.49 -36.65
N ALA A 148 1.27 -6.91 -37.09
CA ALA A 148 2.46 -6.08 -36.99
C ALA A 148 3.40 -6.29 -38.16
N ASP A 149 3.99 -5.20 -38.64
CA ASP A 149 5.06 -5.25 -39.63
C ASP A 149 6.42 -5.37 -38.91
N ASN A 150 7.30 -6.24 -39.44
CA ASN A 150 8.70 -6.37 -39.00
C ASN A 150 8.96 -6.56 -37.49
N ILE A 151 8.00 -7.10 -36.72
CA ILE A 151 8.18 -7.32 -35.28
C ILE A 151 9.28 -8.37 -35.01
N THR A 152 10.27 -8.01 -34.18
CA THR A 152 11.34 -8.95 -33.80
C THR A 152 10.87 -9.92 -32.73
N GLN A 153 11.55 -11.08 -32.61
CA GLN A 153 11.28 -12.05 -31.53
C GLN A 153 11.46 -11.47 -30.12
N LYS A 154 12.39 -10.52 -29.95
CA LYS A 154 12.59 -9.81 -28.68
C LYS A 154 11.38 -8.95 -28.35
N GLN A 155 10.94 -8.13 -29.30
CA GLN A 155 9.77 -7.26 -29.15
C GLN A 155 8.49 -8.05 -28.93
N LEU A 156 8.30 -9.16 -29.66
CA LEU A 156 7.13 -10.02 -29.48
C LEU A 156 7.08 -10.59 -28.06
N ARG A 157 8.23 -10.96 -27.48
CA ARG A 157 8.33 -11.38 -26.08
C ARG A 157 8.01 -10.24 -25.12
N GLU A 158 8.61 -9.06 -25.30
CA GLU A 158 8.37 -7.87 -24.46
C GLU A 158 6.89 -7.46 -24.47
N VAL A 159 6.25 -7.46 -25.66
CA VAL A 159 4.81 -7.22 -25.81
C VAL A 159 4.00 -8.29 -25.09
N SER A 160 4.37 -9.57 -25.22
CA SER A 160 3.64 -10.67 -24.56
C SER A 160 3.70 -10.55 -23.04
N GLU A 161 4.90 -10.32 -22.48
CA GLU A 161 5.12 -10.13 -21.04
C GLU A 161 4.45 -8.87 -20.49
N PHE A 162 4.28 -7.84 -21.33
CA PHE A 162 3.51 -6.65 -20.99
C PHE A 162 2.00 -6.91 -20.92
N LEU A 163 1.46 -7.71 -21.84
CA LEU A 163 0.03 -8.03 -21.90
C LEU A 163 -0.40 -9.06 -20.86
N ALA A 164 0.49 -9.97 -20.48
CA ALA A 164 0.24 -10.90 -19.40
C ALA A 164 1.50 -11.20 -18.61
N ASN A 165 1.37 -11.14 -17.29
CA ASN A 165 2.47 -11.47 -16.41
C ASN A 165 2.74 -12.99 -16.41
N PRO A 166 3.92 -13.46 -16.84
CA PRO A 166 4.25 -14.88 -16.89
C PRO A 166 4.29 -15.57 -15.51
N ASP A 167 4.35 -14.82 -14.42
CA ASP A 167 4.29 -15.38 -13.06
C ASP A 167 2.88 -15.86 -12.67
N LEU A 168 1.83 -15.22 -13.20
CA LEU A 168 0.43 -15.56 -12.91
C LEU A 168 -0.24 -16.30 -14.08
N LYS A 169 0.14 -15.95 -15.31
CA LYS A 169 -0.54 -16.35 -16.53
C LYS A 169 0.39 -17.18 -17.40
N GLU A 170 -0.12 -18.27 -17.94
CA GLU A 170 0.49 -18.96 -19.06
C GLU A 170 0.26 -18.12 -20.32
N LEU A 171 1.34 -17.94 -21.08
CA LEU A 171 1.35 -17.20 -22.33
C LEU A 171 1.70 -18.14 -23.48
N VAL A 172 0.82 -18.21 -24.46
CA VAL A 172 1.03 -18.99 -25.67
C VAL A 172 1.00 -18.05 -26.86
N THR A 173 2.15 -17.92 -27.54
CA THR A 173 2.23 -17.25 -28.84
C THR A 173 1.89 -18.26 -29.94
N ILE A 174 0.82 -17.98 -30.68
CA ILE A 174 0.31 -18.85 -31.75
C ILE A 174 0.43 -18.09 -33.07
N THR A 175 1.07 -18.67 -34.08
CA THR A 175 1.07 -18.08 -35.42
C THR A 175 -0.29 -18.23 -36.09
N ARG A 176 -0.62 -17.36 -37.04
CA ARG A 176 -1.85 -17.49 -37.84
C ARG A 176 -2.03 -18.90 -38.42
N GLN A 177 -0.95 -19.48 -38.96
CA GLN A 177 -1.00 -20.82 -39.56
C GLN A 177 -1.33 -21.92 -38.53
N GLU A 178 -0.87 -21.77 -37.29
CA GLU A 178 -1.20 -22.69 -36.20
C GLU A 178 -2.63 -22.51 -35.72
N TYR A 179 -3.09 -21.27 -35.57
CA TYR A 179 -4.44 -20.93 -35.13
C TYR A 179 -5.50 -21.45 -36.13
N GLU A 180 -5.27 -21.30 -37.44
CA GLU A 180 -6.17 -21.79 -38.51
C GLU A 180 -6.24 -23.34 -38.58
N LYS A 181 -5.25 -24.08 -38.05
CA LYS A 181 -5.22 -25.55 -38.09
C LYS A 181 -6.10 -26.23 -37.04
N GLY A 182 -6.59 -25.50 -36.04
CA GLY A 182 -7.54 -26.03 -35.08
C GLY A 182 -7.56 -25.22 -33.78
N PHE A 183 -8.67 -24.53 -33.57
CA PHE A 183 -9.01 -23.84 -32.33
C PHE A 183 -9.09 -24.85 -31.17
N LYS A 184 -8.19 -24.73 -30.19
CA LYS A 184 -8.21 -25.52 -28.96
C LYS A 184 -7.91 -24.60 -27.78
N ILE A 185 -8.85 -24.53 -26.84
CA ILE A 185 -8.63 -23.92 -25.52
C ILE A 185 -8.62 -25.09 -24.53
N GLU A 186 -7.52 -25.26 -23.80
CA GLU A 186 -7.33 -26.33 -22.82
C GLU A 186 -7.60 -25.78 -21.40
N ALA A 187 -8.22 -26.60 -20.53
CA ALA A 187 -8.52 -26.19 -19.14
C ALA A 187 -7.29 -26.35 -18.23
N PRO A 188 -6.91 -25.33 -17.45
CA PRO A 188 -5.76 -25.38 -16.55
C PRO A 188 -6.11 -26.08 -15.21
N ILE A 189 -6.36 -27.39 -15.23
CA ILE A 189 -6.77 -28.18 -14.04
C ILE A 189 -5.54 -28.74 -13.30
N VAL A 190 -5.52 -28.61 -11.96
CA VAL A 190 -4.51 -29.24 -11.08
C VAL A 190 -5.08 -30.48 -10.39
N VAL A 191 -4.30 -31.56 -10.39
CA VAL A 191 -4.61 -32.80 -9.66
C VAL A 191 -3.45 -33.14 -8.73
N LEU A 192 -3.64 -32.98 -7.42
CA LEU A 192 -2.66 -33.40 -6.42
C LEU A 192 -2.81 -34.89 -6.07
N PRO A 193 -1.73 -35.55 -5.64
CA PRO A 193 -1.84 -36.90 -5.09
C PRO A 193 -2.74 -36.92 -3.84
N PRO A 194 -3.65 -37.89 -3.69
CA PRO A 194 -4.72 -37.86 -2.68
C PRO A 194 -4.27 -38.13 -1.23
N LYS A 195 -2.97 -38.36 -0.97
CA LYS A 195 -2.50 -38.83 0.33
C LYS A 195 -2.03 -37.67 1.21
N ILE A 196 -2.79 -37.41 2.28
CA ILE A 196 -2.39 -36.52 3.38
C ILE A 196 -1.22 -37.15 4.14
N LYS A 197 -0.19 -36.35 4.45
CA LYS A 197 1.02 -36.77 5.18
C LYS A 197 1.43 -35.65 6.16
N VAL A 198 1.53 -36.00 7.44
CA VAL A 198 2.14 -35.15 8.48
C VAL A 198 3.56 -35.66 8.73
N GLU A 199 4.56 -34.82 8.48
CA GLU A 199 5.96 -35.17 8.73
C GLU A 199 6.34 -34.96 10.20
N LYS A 200 7.25 -35.79 10.72
CA LYS A 200 7.68 -35.76 12.13
C LYS A 200 9.20 -35.70 12.23
N TYR A 201 9.70 -34.82 13.11
CA TYR A 201 11.11 -34.48 13.24
C TYR A 201 11.56 -34.64 14.71
N ASP A 202 12.65 -35.36 14.94
CA ASP A 202 13.27 -35.51 16.27
C ASP A 202 14.16 -34.31 16.59
N ILE A 203 13.54 -33.12 16.71
CA ILE A 203 14.22 -31.84 16.90
C ILE A 203 15.07 -31.85 18.18
N ALA A 204 14.63 -32.55 19.24
CA ALA A 204 15.30 -32.61 20.53
C ALA A 204 16.76 -33.11 20.42
N ASN A 205 17.01 -34.03 19.48
CA ASN A 205 18.31 -34.67 19.27
C ASN A 205 19.11 -34.12 18.08
N MET A 206 18.57 -33.14 17.33
CA MET A 206 19.27 -32.55 16.20
C MET A 206 20.49 -31.71 16.63
N SER A 207 21.61 -31.89 15.92
CA SER A 207 22.77 -31.01 15.99
C SER A 207 22.45 -29.62 15.41
N ASP A 208 23.33 -28.65 15.65
CA ASP A 208 23.14 -27.30 15.11
C ASP A 208 23.21 -27.31 13.56
N GLU A 209 24.03 -28.16 12.95
CA GLU A 209 24.07 -28.35 11.50
C GLU A 209 22.76 -28.94 10.95
N GLU A 210 22.18 -29.94 11.62
CA GLU A 210 20.90 -30.55 11.22
C GLU A 210 19.74 -29.56 11.35
N LEU A 211 19.73 -28.73 12.40
CA LEU A 211 18.75 -27.64 12.56
C LEU A 211 18.86 -26.61 11.44
N LEU A 212 20.08 -26.23 11.06
CA LEU A 212 20.31 -25.28 9.96
C LEU A 212 19.93 -25.88 8.60
N GLU A 213 20.16 -27.18 8.39
CA GLU A 213 19.68 -27.88 7.19
C GLU A 213 18.15 -27.87 7.12
N LEU A 214 17.47 -28.18 8.23
CA LEU A 214 16.01 -28.11 8.31
C LEU A 214 15.49 -26.70 8.03
N ASN A 215 16.09 -25.69 8.67
CA ASN A 215 15.78 -24.27 8.47
C ASN A 215 15.84 -23.87 7.00
N SER A 216 16.92 -24.27 6.30
CA SER A 216 17.10 -24.02 4.87
C SER A 216 16.09 -24.78 4.01
N LYS A 217 15.94 -26.09 4.24
CA LYS A 217 15.06 -26.97 3.45
C LYS A 217 13.59 -26.54 3.52
N ARG A 218 13.15 -26.07 4.68
CA ARG A 218 11.78 -25.64 4.97
C ARG A 218 11.58 -24.12 4.84
N LYS A 219 12.64 -23.36 4.51
CA LYS A 219 12.61 -21.89 4.37
C LYS A 219 12.06 -21.16 5.61
N LEU A 220 12.45 -21.59 6.80
CA LEU A 220 11.90 -21.06 8.06
C LEU A 220 12.46 -19.67 8.42
N ALA A 221 13.60 -19.28 7.82
CA ALA A 221 14.27 -18.00 8.04
C ALA A 221 14.55 -17.69 9.54
N ALA A 222 14.80 -18.73 10.33
CA ALA A 222 15.02 -18.63 11.77
C ALA A 222 16.51 -18.46 12.12
N SER A 223 16.80 -17.75 13.21
CA SER A 223 18.14 -17.72 13.81
C SER A 223 18.45 -19.03 14.54
N LEU A 224 19.74 -19.30 14.77
CA LEU A 224 20.15 -20.49 15.53
C LEU A 224 19.58 -20.47 16.97
N GLU A 225 19.48 -19.29 17.58
CA GLU A 225 18.90 -19.11 18.91
C GLU A 225 17.40 -19.43 18.94
N GLU A 226 16.66 -19.05 17.90
CA GLU A 226 15.24 -19.40 17.75
C GLU A 226 15.05 -20.90 17.55
N LEU A 227 15.91 -21.53 16.74
CA LEU A 227 15.94 -22.98 16.57
C LEU A 227 16.25 -23.69 17.90
N HIS A 228 17.15 -23.13 18.72
CA HIS A 228 17.47 -23.66 20.04
C HIS A 228 16.29 -23.55 21.01
N GLN A 229 15.56 -22.44 21.02
CA GLN A 229 14.35 -22.27 21.84
C GLN A 229 13.29 -23.31 21.48
N PHE A 230 13.03 -23.47 20.19
CA PHE A 230 12.10 -24.49 19.71
C PHE A 230 12.57 -25.89 20.10
N ARG A 231 13.86 -26.22 19.91
CA ARG A 231 14.47 -27.49 20.35
C ARG A 231 14.31 -27.72 21.86
N ASN A 232 14.54 -26.71 22.68
CA ASN A 232 14.45 -26.82 24.13
C ASN A 232 13.03 -27.11 24.60
N MET A 233 12.00 -26.63 23.89
CA MET A 233 10.61 -26.99 24.16
C MET A 233 10.37 -28.50 24.02
N TYR A 234 11.00 -29.17 23.04
CA TYR A 234 10.90 -30.62 22.87
C TYR A 234 11.82 -31.44 23.80
N LYS A 235 12.54 -30.76 24.72
CA LYS A 235 13.28 -31.40 25.84
C LYS A 235 12.54 -31.25 27.17
N ASP A 236 11.45 -30.50 27.19
CA ASP A 236 10.66 -30.19 28.38
C ASP A 236 9.64 -31.31 28.65
N GLU A 237 9.85 -32.08 29.73
CA GLU A 237 8.97 -33.22 30.07
C GLU A 237 7.53 -32.81 30.37
N GLU A 238 7.29 -31.58 30.84
CA GLU A 238 5.93 -31.10 31.08
C GLU A 238 5.18 -30.94 29.74
N PHE A 239 5.86 -30.35 28.75
CA PHE A 239 5.34 -30.24 27.39
C PHE A 239 5.14 -31.63 26.76
N LEU A 240 6.13 -32.51 26.85
CA LEU A 240 6.04 -33.88 26.31
C LEU A 240 4.93 -34.70 26.98
N ALA A 241 4.72 -34.54 28.29
CA ALA A 241 3.59 -35.18 28.99
C ALA A 241 2.26 -34.74 28.39
N ARG A 242 2.08 -33.43 28.16
CA ARG A 242 0.87 -32.91 27.53
C ARG A 242 0.66 -33.40 26.10
N ARG A 243 1.73 -33.51 25.30
CA ARG A 243 1.66 -34.10 23.94
C ARG A 243 1.12 -35.53 23.96
N ARG A 244 1.61 -36.35 24.91
CA ARG A 244 1.18 -37.76 25.06
C ARG A 244 -0.31 -37.88 25.38
N GLU A 245 -0.87 -36.93 26.14
CA GLU A 245 -2.31 -36.89 26.46
C GLU A 245 -3.20 -36.68 25.22
N VAL A 246 -2.72 -35.93 24.23
CA VAL A 246 -3.44 -35.67 22.97
C VAL A 246 -3.03 -36.62 21.85
N GLY A 247 -2.30 -37.69 22.15
CA GLY A 247 -1.90 -38.72 21.19
C GLY A 247 -0.74 -38.35 20.27
N LEU A 248 -0.01 -37.27 20.55
CA LEU A 248 1.23 -36.93 19.87
C LEU A 248 2.42 -37.64 20.51
N ASP A 249 3.40 -37.99 19.68
CA ASP A 249 4.69 -38.50 20.16
C ASP A 249 5.68 -37.35 20.43
N GLU A 250 6.90 -37.69 20.84
CA GLU A 250 7.93 -36.74 21.27
C GLU A 250 8.55 -35.93 20.11
N ARG A 251 8.21 -36.24 18.86
CA ARG A 251 8.72 -35.55 17.67
C ARG A 251 7.83 -34.35 17.32
N ALA A 252 8.46 -33.30 16.82
CA ALA A 252 7.78 -32.13 16.26
C ALA A 252 7.11 -32.46 14.93
N THR A 253 5.87 -32.01 14.72
CA THR A 253 5.22 -32.11 13.41
C THR A 253 5.65 -30.96 12.50
N ASP A 254 5.50 -31.13 11.20
CA ASP A 254 5.68 -30.03 10.25
C ASP A 254 4.67 -28.90 10.46
N VAL A 255 3.43 -29.21 10.85
CA VAL A 255 2.43 -28.19 11.21
C VAL A 255 2.95 -27.29 12.34
N GLU A 256 3.58 -27.87 13.37
CA GLU A 256 4.14 -27.13 14.50
C GLU A 256 5.34 -26.26 14.08
N ILE A 257 6.25 -26.82 13.30
CA ILE A 257 7.45 -26.14 12.80
C ILE A 257 7.06 -24.95 11.92
N GLU A 258 6.25 -25.19 10.89
CA GLU A 258 5.86 -24.17 9.91
C GLU A 258 5.08 -23.02 10.58
N THR A 259 4.16 -23.35 11.50
CA THR A 259 3.38 -22.34 12.22
C THR A 259 4.28 -21.50 13.13
N TRP A 260 5.15 -22.13 13.92
CA TRP A 260 6.02 -21.45 14.87
C TRP A 260 6.93 -20.41 14.19
N PHE A 261 7.63 -20.81 13.13
CA PHE A 261 8.60 -19.93 12.48
C PHE A 261 7.97 -18.92 11.52
N SER A 262 6.85 -19.26 10.86
CA SER A 262 6.14 -18.29 10.02
C SER A 262 5.55 -17.15 10.85
N LEU A 263 4.92 -17.48 11.99
CA LEU A 263 4.34 -16.48 12.88
C LEU A 263 5.40 -15.62 13.56
N ARG A 264 6.58 -16.18 13.84
CA ARG A 264 7.73 -15.46 14.42
C ARG A 264 8.66 -14.87 13.35
N SER A 265 8.20 -14.62 12.14
CA SER A 265 8.99 -13.94 11.10
C SER A 265 9.16 -12.44 11.39
N GLU A 266 10.07 -11.75 10.70
CA GLU A 266 10.25 -10.29 10.83
C GLU A 266 8.94 -9.54 10.55
N HIS A 267 8.25 -9.91 9.46
CA HIS A 267 6.98 -9.33 9.04
C HIS A 267 5.87 -9.40 10.10
N CYS A 268 5.82 -10.46 10.91
CA CYS A 268 4.76 -10.68 11.90
C CYS A 268 5.15 -10.22 13.33
N PHE A 269 6.42 -10.37 13.72
CA PHE A 269 6.88 -10.03 15.08
C PHE A 269 7.53 -8.65 15.18
N HIS A 270 7.83 -8.00 14.05
CA HIS A 270 8.46 -6.67 13.99
C HIS A 270 9.74 -6.62 14.83
N LYS A 271 10.67 -7.56 14.61
CA LYS A 271 11.80 -7.79 15.52
C LYS A 271 12.78 -6.62 15.51
N GLU A 272 12.99 -5.97 14.38
CA GLU A 272 13.82 -4.77 14.25
C GLU A 272 13.23 -3.60 15.04
N PHE A 273 11.92 -3.36 14.93
CA PHE A 273 11.22 -2.30 15.67
C PHE A 273 11.22 -2.54 17.19
N ASN A 274 11.31 -3.80 17.63
CA ASN A 274 11.39 -4.20 19.03
C ASN A 274 12.82 -4.48 19.52
N ALA A 275 13.84 -4.35 18.64
CA ALA A 275 15.21 -4.71 18.94
C ALA A 275 15.80 -3.86 20.08
N ARG A 276 16.77 -4.43 20.79
CA ARG A 276 17.66 -3.66 21.66
C ARG A 276 18.80 -3.13 20.81
N ILE A 277 18.88 -1.80 20.66
CA ILE A 277 19.80 -1.16 19.72
C ILE A 277 20.92 -0.48 20.50
N THR A 278 22.16 -0.86 20.21
CA THR A 278 23.36 -0.18 20.72
C THR A 278 23.85 0.81 19.68
N LEU A 279 24.14 2.04 20.09
CA LEU A 279 24.75 3.08 19.25
C LEU A 279 26.21 3.25 19.68
N ASP A 280 27.12 3.12 18.71
CA ASP A 280 28.56 3.26 18.94
C ASP A 280 28.88 4.74 19.21
N ASP A 281 29.03 5.06 20.51
CA ASP A 281 29.15 6.41 21.06
C ASP A 281 28.01 7.37 20.67
N LEU A 282 27.88 8.46 21.43
CA LEU A 282 27.20 9.64 20.88
C LEU A 282 28.25 10.29 20.00
N VAL A 283 28.13 10.06 18.70
CA VAL A 283 28.74 10.93 17.68
C VAL A 283 28.43 12.37 18.11
N ASP A 284 29.34 13.34 17.88
CA ASP A 284 29.15 14.78 18.20
C ASP A 284 27.93 15.44 17.47
N ASP A 285 27.00 14.61 16.99
CA ASP A 285 25.72 14.93 16.39
C ASP A 285 24.73 15.50 17.42
N PRO A 286 24.22 16.74 17.20
CA PRO A 286 23.31 17.40 18.13
C PRO A 286 21.96 16.69 18.35
N ILE A 287 21.47 15.91 17.37
CA ILE A 287 20.17 15.22 17.46
C ILE A 287 20.31 14.02 18.40
N PHE A 288 21.35 13.21 18.24
CA PHE A 288 21.62 12.10 19.15
C PHE A 288 21.95 12.59 20.57
N GLN A 289 22.74 13.67 20.71
CA GLN A 289 23.01 14.25 22.02
C GLN A 289 21.72 14.73 22.70
N ARG A 290 20.84 15.42 21.96
CA ARG A 290 19.52 15.82 22.46
C ARG A 290 18.69 14.60 22.87
N ALA A 291 18.67 13.54 22.07
CA ALA A 291 17.95 12.31 22.38
C ALA A 291 18.42 11.66 23.69
N HIS A 292 19.73 11.64 23.94
CA HIS A 292 20.29 11.18 25.20
C HIS A 292 19.91 12.10 26.38
N ASP A 293 20.01 13.42 26.21
CA ASP A 293 19.67 14.39 27.26
C ASP A 293 18.18 14.32 27.65
N ARG A 294 17.34 13.89 26.72
CA ARG A 294 15.92 13.59 26.92
C ARG A 294 15.66 12.21 27.55
N GLY A 295 16.69 11.41 27.78
CA GLY A 295 16.63 10.12 28.45
C GLY A 295 16.12 8.97 27.58
N TRP A 296 16.19 9.08 26.25
CA TRP A 296 15.74 8.03 25.34
C TRP A 296 16.76 6.89 25.22
N PHE A 297 18.05 7.21 25.38
CA PHE A 297 19.15 6.25 25.45
C PHE A 297 19.69 6.16 26.87
N THR A 298 20.07 4.95 27.29
CA THR A 298 20.76 4.70 28.56
C THR A 298 22.17 4.19 28.31
N LYS A 299 23.10 4.36 29.25
CA LYS A 299 24.43 3.73 29.16
C LYS A 299 24.43 2.32 29.72
N ASN A 300 24.99 1.36 29.00
CA ASN A 300 25.25 0.02 29.51
C ASN A 300 26.54 -0.02 30.37
N GLU A 301 26.89 -1.20 30.87
CA GLU A 301 28.08 -1.41 31.73
C GLU A 301 29.40 -1.06 31.03
N ASP A 302 29.45 -1.21 29.71
CA ASP A 302 30.59 -0.86 28.86
C ASP A 302 30.62 0.63 28.46
N GLY A 303 29.62 1.41 28.88
CA GLY A 303 29.50 2.84 28.63
C GLY A 303 28.86 3.21 27.28
N ALA A 304 28.46 2.23 26.47
CA ALA A 304 27.79 2.43 25.18
C ALA A 304 26.32 2.85 25.38
N TYR A 305 25.80 3.64 24.43
CA TYR A 305 24.42 4.12 24.47
C TYR A 305 23.48 3.05 23.92
N VAL A 306 22.39 2.79 24.62
CA VAL A 306 21.44 1.71 24.31
C VAL A 306 20.01 2.22 24.33
N LEU A 307 19.28 1.94 23.25
CA LEU A 307 17.84 2.09 23.18
C LEU A 307 17.18 0.82 23.74
N GLU A 308 16.93 0.82 25.05
CA GLU A 308 16.50 -0.38 25.78
C GLU A 308 15.10 -0.85 25.40
N LYS A 309 14.17 0.07 25.13
CA LYS A 309 12.76 -0.25 24.87
C LYS A 309 12.47 -0.62 23.41
N GLY A 310 13.45 -0.43 22.51
CA GLY A 310 13.26 -0.51 21.07
C GLY A 310 12.63 0.73 20.46
N LEU A 311 12.60 0.77 19.12
CA LEU A 311 12.18 1.91 18.33
C LEU A 311 10.69 2.19 18.47
N PHE A 312 9.84 1.15 18.32
CA PHE A 312 8.40 1.28 18.37
C PHE A 312 7.93 1.90 19.69
N LYS A 313 8.38 1.33 20.81
CA LYS A 313 8.01 1.81 22.14
C LYS A 313 8.47 3.25 22.37
N THR A 314 9.72 3.55 22.02
CA THR A 314 10.34 4.84 22.37
C THR A 314 9.85 5.99 21.50
N PHE A 315 9.67 5.78 20.19
CA PHE A 315 9.42 6.87 19.26
C PHE A 315 7.98 6.96 18.75
N ILE A 316 7.18 5.91 18.95
CA ILE A 316 5.79 5.85 18.46
C ILE A 316 4.81 5.69 19.62
N GLU A 317 4.93 4.62 20.41
CA GLU A 317 3.95 4.30 21.45
C GLU A 317 4.01 5.25 22.66
N ASP A 318 5.19 5.47 23.25
CA ASP A 318 5.35 6.36 24.41
C ASP A 318 4.84 7.80 24.13
N PRO A 319 5.19 8.49 23.02
CA PRO A 319 4.65 9.82 22.76
C PRO A 319 3.14 9.83 22.46
N ALA A 320 2.59 8.78 21.83
CA ALA A 320 1.15 8.65 21.63
C ALA A 320 0.40 8.45 22.97
N LEU A 321 0.94 7.63 23.87
CA LEU A 321 0.43 7.44 25.24
C LEU A 321 0.53 8.72 26.06
N ASP A 322 1.58 9.53 25.89
CA ASP A 322 1.68 10.83 26.55
C ASP A 322 0.57 11.79 26.11
N VAL A 323 0.21 11.80 24.81
CA VAL A 323 -0.94 12.55 24.31
C VAL A 323 -2.24 11.99 24.89
N TYR A 324 -2.45 10.66 24.85
CA TYR A 324 -3.60 10.00 25.47
C TYR A 324 -3.79 10.42 26.92
N ASN A 325 -2.73 10.32 27.74
CA ASN A 325 -2.76 10.66 29.17
C ASN A 325 -3.07 12.14 29.40
N LYS A 326 -2.60 13.04 28.53
CA LYS A 326 -2.93 14.47 28.60
C LYS A 326 -4.42 14.70 28.31
N LEU A 327 -5.00 14.00 27.33
CA LEU A 327 -6.41 14.13 26.94
C LEU A 327 -7.36 13.52 27.98
N GLU A 328 -7.03 12.35 28.50
CA GLU A 328 -7.80 11.66 29.53
C GLU A 328 -7.97 12.52 30.79
N LYS A 329 -6.89 13.16 31.28
CA LYS A 329 -6.91 14.08 32.42
C LYS A 329 -7.86 15.28 32.25
N ARG A 330 -8.28 15.58 31.02
CA ARG A 330 -9.17 16.69 30.67
C ARG A 330 -10.62 16.27 30.44
N GLY A 331 -10.93 14.98 30.53
CA GLY A 331 -12.29 14.44 30.46
C GLY A 331 -12.89 14.35 29.05
N LYS A 332 -12.11 14.64 28.00
CA LYS A 332 -12.51 14.44 26.59
C LYS A 332 -11.37 13.84 25.78
N ASN A 333 -11.18 12.54 25.97
CA ASN A 333 -10.27 11.74 25.18
C ASN A 333 -11.03 11.17 23.98
N TRP A 334 -10.52 11.40 22.77
CA TRP A 334 -11.07 10.78 21.56
C TRP A 334 -10.37 9.47 21.22
N ILE A 335 -9.27 9.10 21.86
CA ILE A 335 -8.57 7.87 21.49
C ILE A 335 -9.24 6.67 22.14
N VAL A 336 -9.66 5.69 21.33
CA VAL A 336 -10.39 4.49 21.77
C VAL A 336 -9.45 3.29 21.83
N ASP A 337 -8.73 3.04 20.73
CA ASP A 337 -7.73 1.97 20.64
C ASP A 337 -6.51 2.44 19.86
N MET A 338 -5.33 2.04 20.32
CA MET A 338 -4.06 2.27 19.63
C MET A 338 -3.22 0.99 19.77
N PHE A 339 -2.65 0.53 18.66
CA PHE A 339 -1.68 -0.56 18.61
C PHE A 339 -2.12 -1.94 19.15
N LYS A 340 -3.43 -2.18 19.36
CA LYS A 340 -3.94 -3.49 19.85
C LYS A 340 -4.86 -4.18 18.87
N ASP A 341 -5.66 -3.42 18.12
CA ASP A 341 -6.55 -3.93 17.09
C ASP A 341 -5.91 -3.84 15.68
N ASN A 342 -6.60 -4.34 14.67
CA ASN A 342 -6.16 -4.34 13.26
C ASN A 342 -5.93 -2.91 12.74
N SER A 343 -6.65 -1.92 13.30
CA SER A 343 -6.50 -0.50 12.99
C SER A 343 -6.57 0.37 14.24
N GLY A 344 -6.11 1.63 14.14
CA GLY A 344 -6.21 2.59 15.23
C GLY A 344 -7.59 3.25 15.24
N VAL A 345 -8.22 3.36 16.41
CA VAL A 345 -9.61 3.82 16.55
C VAL A 345 -9.72 5.07 17.42
N VAL A 346 -10.50 6.03 16.94
CA VAL A 346 -10.83 7.28 17.65
C VAL A 346 -12.33 7.56 17.62
N LEU A 347 -12.83 8.30 18.61
CA LEU A 347 -14.15 8.90 18.61
C LEU A 347 -14.18 10.08 17.64
N TYR A 348 -15.11 10.05 16.70
CA TYR A 348 -15.53 11.24 15.97
C TYR A 348 -16.36 12.15 16.89
N ASN A 349 -17.33 11.55 17.59
CA ASN A 349 -18.12 12.18 18.65
C ASN A 349 -18.68 11.12 19.64
N GLU A 350 -19.76 11.42 20.39
CA GLU A 350 -20.33 10.53 21.42
C GLU A 350 -21.03 9.32 20.77
N ASP A 351 -21.42 9.50 19.51
CA ASP A 351 -22.25 8.56 18.77
C ASP A 351 -21.45 7.79 17.70
N TYR A 352 -20.30 8.31 17.26
CA TYR A 352 -19.54 7.77 16.13
C TYR A 352 -18.03 7.70 16.37
N MET A 353 -17.40 6.74 15.69
CA MET A 353 -15.98 6.43 15.69
C MET A 353 -15.42 6.44 14.27
N LEU A 354 -14.14 6.75 14.17
CA LEU A 354 -13.31 6.63 12.98
C LEU A 354 -12.18 5.65 13.25
N CYS A 355 -11.79 4.89 12.24
CA CYS A 355 -10.53 4.17 12.28
C CYS A 355 -9.74 4.38 10.99
N ILE A 356 -8.43 4.22 11.06
CA ILE A 356 -7.51 4.39 9.92
C ILE A 356 -6.48 3.27 9.93
N LYS A 357 -6.17 2.76 8.74
CA LYS A 357 -5.06 1.83 8.54
C LYS A 357 -4.44 2.06 7.17
N PHE A 358 -3.12 1.98 7.13
CA PHE A 358 -2.33 1.94 5.91
C PHE A 358 -1.35 0.76 6.03
N GLU A 359 -1.24 0.01 4.95
CA GLU A 359 -0.34 -1.13 4.78
C GLU A 359 0.56 -0.90 3.57
N THR A 360 1.56 -1.76 3.40
CA THR A 360 2.47 -1.74 2.24
C THR A 360 2.47 -3.08 1.53
N HIS A 361 2.48 -3.08 0.21
CA HIS A 361 2.48 -4.32 -0.58
C HIS A 361 3.60 -4.34 -1.64
N ASN A 362 4.82 -4.03 -1.19
CA ASN A 362 5.97 -3.71 -2.04
C ASN A 362 6.44 -4.93 -2.87
N SER A 363 6.89 -6.00 -2.21
CA SER A 363 7.49 -7.15 -2.89
C SER A 363 6.54 -7.84 -3.88
N PRO A 364 5.26 -8.12 -3.53
CA PRO A 364 4.35 -8.73 -4.48
C PRO A 364 4.00 -7.81 -5.65
N SER A 365 3.88 -6.49 -5.43
CA SER A 365 3.62 -5.53 -6.51
C SER A 365 4.77 -5.41 -7.53
N ASN A 366 6.02 -5.63 -7.12
CA ASN A 366 7.14 -5.67 -8.06
C ASN A 366 7.12 -6.94 -8.94
N LYS A 367 6.58 -8.03 -8.40
CA LYS A 367 6.43 -9.29 -9.11
C LYS A 367 5.19 -9.33 -10.00
N GLU A 368 4.04 -8.96 -9.46
CA GLU A 368 2.75 -8.88 -10.16
C GLU A 368 2.04 -7.58 -9.72
N PRO A 369 2.16 -6.50 -10.52
CA PRO A 369 1.75 -5.17 -10.05
C PRO A 369 0.24 -4.99 -9.90
N ILE A 370 -0.59 -5.71 -10.67
CA ILE A 370 -2.05 -5.57 -10.59
C ILE A 370 -2.56 -6.26 -9.32
N GLN A 371 -2.33 -7.56 -9.21
CA GLN A 371 -2.72 -8.38 -8.08
C GLN A 371 -2.02 -7.93 -6.80
N GLY A 372 -0.72 -7.61 -6.86
CA GLY A 372 0.01 -7.12 -5.69
C GLY A 372 -0.57 -5.82 -5.12
N ALA A 373 -1.00 -4.87 -5.96
CA ALA A 373 -1.63 -3.66 -5.44
C ALA A 373 -3.10 -3.89 -5.03
N LYS A 374 -3.80 -4.79 -5.74
CA LYS A 374 -5.18 -5.17 -5.44
C LYS A 374 -5.29 -5.85 -4.07
N THR A 375 -4.48 -6.88 -3.82
CA THR A 375 -4.41 -7.56 -2.52
C THR A 375 -3.96 -6.60 -1.41
N GLY A 376 -3.14 -5.60 -1.75
CA GLY A 376 -2.79 -4.51 -0.84
C GLY A 376 -3.99 -3.67 -0.40
N ILE A 377 -4.83 -3.22 -1.34
CA ILE A 377 -6.01 -2.40 -1.00
C ILE A 377 -7.13 -3.23 -0.36
N ASP A 378 -7.35 -4.46 -0.84
CA ASP A 378 -8.37 -5.36 -0.32
C ASP A 378 -7.97 -5.89 1.08
N GLY A 379 -6.69 -6.14 1.31
CA GLY A 379 -6.13 -6.45 2.63
C GLY A 379 -6.41 -5.37 3.67
N VAL A 380 -6.09 -4.11 3.36
CA VAL A 380 -6.37 -3.01 4.30
C VAL A 380 -7.87 -2.72 4.47
N ASN A 381 -8.71 -3.03 3.47
CA ASN A 381 -10.16 -3.04 3.67
C ASN A 381 -10.57 -4.08 4.72
N ARG A 382 -9.96 -5.28 4.72
CA ARG A 382 -10.24 -6.32 5.73
C ARG A 382 -9.76 -5.91 7.12
N ASP A 383 -8.64 -5.20 7.26
CA ASP A 383 -8.22 -4.64 8.56
C ASP A 383 -9.32 -3.79 9.19
N ILE A 384 -9.97 -2.95 8.37
CA ILE A 384 -11.11 -2.12 8.82
C ILE A 384 -12.30 -3.00 9.21
N PHE A 385 -12.61 -4.04 8.43
CA PHE A 385 -13.69 -4.98 8.76
C PHE A 385 -13.39 -5.84 9.98
N GLY A 386 -12.11 -6.08 10.29
CA GLY A 386 -11.64 -6.82 11.46
C GLY A 386 -11.56 -5.99 12.72
N THR A 387 -11.72 -4.66 12.62
CA THR A 387 -11.57 -3.75 13.74
C THR A 387 -12.80 -3.78 14.66
N MET A 388 -12.57 -3.75 15.97
CA MET A 388 -13.59 -3.92 17.01
C MET A 388 -14.37 -5.22 16.79
N ARG A 389 -15.71 -5.18 16.77
CA ARG A 389 -16.55 -6.36 16.49
C ARG A 389 -17.04 -6.42 15.04
N GLY A 390 -16.31 -5.81 14.11
CA GLY A 390 -16.64 -5.79 12.68
C GLY A 390 -17.74 -4.80 12.31
N THR A 391 -17.79 -3.69 13.04
CA THR A 391 -18.85 -2.69 12.93
C THR A 391 -18.50 -1.56 11.96
N PHE A 392 -17.24 -1.48 11.52
CA PHE A 392 -16.76 -0.43 10.65
C PHE A 392 -17.10 -0.69 9.19
N GLU A 393 -17.79 0.27 8.58
CA GLU A 393 -17.92 0.37 7.14
C GLU A 393 -16.70 1.12 6.58
N ALA A 394 -16.02 0.58 5.57
CA ALA A 394 -14.96 1.29 4.87
C ALA A 394 -15.54 2.52 4.15
N LEU A 395 -15.13 3.71 4.58
CA LEU A 395 -15.63 5.00 4.12
C LEU A 395 -14.90 5.48 2.85
N ALA A 396 -13.57 5.30 2.82
CA ALA A 396 -12.72 5.75 1.72
C ALA A 396 -11.38 5.00 1.66
N ASN A 397 -10.88 4.84 0.43
CA ASN A 397 -9.59 4.24 0.09
C ASN A 397 -8.57 5.29 -0.37
N PHE A 398 -7.29 4.96 -0.18
CA PHE A 398 -6.14 5.83 -0.47
C PHE A 398 -4.98 5.00 -1.01
N PHE A 399 -4.11 5.64 -1.80
CA PHE A 399 -2.88 5.02 -2.30
C PHE A 399 -1.69 5.99 -2.29
N PHE A 400 -0.48 5.49 -2.18
CA PHE A 400 0.72 6.27 -2.48
C PHE A 400 1.76 5.38 -3.15
N TYR A 401 2.44 5.89 -4.17
CA TYR A 401 3.45 5.11 -4.92
C TYR A 401 4.83 5.77 -4.86
N CYS A 402 5.87 5.01 -4.52
CA CYS A 402 7.25 5.42 -4.77
C CYS A 402 7.81 4.52 -5.88
N THR A 403 8.09 5.09 -7.05
CA THR A 403 8.48 4.34 -8.26
C THR A 403 9.68 4.98 -8.94
N GLY A 404 10.34 4.25 -9.83
CA GLY A 404 11.23 4.86 -10.82
C GLY A 404 10.48 5.84 -11.74
N ASP A 405 11.21 6.75 -12.40
CA ASP A 405 10.60 7.67 -13.37
C ASP A 405 9.97 6.86 -14.53
N PRO A 406 8.65 6.97 -14.78
CA PRO A 406 7.98 6.22 -15.84
C PRO A 406 8.45 6.60 -17.25
N ARG A 407 9.24 7.66 -17.40
CA ARG A 407 9.86 8.12 -18.65
C ARG A 407 11.28 7.60 -18.86
N TYR A 408 11.81 6.77 -17.95
CA TYR A 408 13.15 6.21 -18.05
C TYR A 408 13.36 5.48 -19.39
N LYS A 409 14.54 5.64 -19.99
CA LYS A 409 14.91 5.02 -21.28
C LYS A 409 16.23 4.27 -21.22
N GLY A 410 16.82 4.18 -20.03
CA GLY A 410 18.12 3.54 -19.82
C GLY A 410 18.02 2.01 -19.71
N TRP A 411 19.15 1.39 -19.40
CA TRP A 411 19.23 -0.05 -19.18
C TRP A 411 18.54 -0.48 -17.87
N LEU A 412 17.97 -1.69 -17.88
CA LEU A 412 17.42 -2.41 -16.73
C LEU A 412 17.95 -3.85 -16.73
N PRO A 413 18.24 -4.45 -15.56
CA PRO A 413 18.56 -5.87 -15.45
C PRO A 413 17.42 -6.77 -15.96
N GLU A 414 17.80 -7.97 -16.40
CA GLU A 414 16.83 -9.00 -16.78
C GLU A 414 15.88 -9.32 -15.61
N GLY A 415 14.57 -9.29 -15.87
CA GLY A 415 13.53 -9.57 -14.87
C GLY A 415 13.03 -8.36 -14.08
N VAL A 416 13.68 -7.20 -14.18
CA VAL A 416 13.18 -5.93 -13.61
C VAL A 416 12.15 -5.33 -14.56
N LYS A 417 10.95 -5.03 -14.04
CA LYS A 417 9.89 -4.41 -14.84
C LYS A 417 10.17 -2.92 -15.02
N HIS A 418 9.80 -2.40 -16.18
CA HIS A 418 9.88 -0.97 -16.43
C HIS A 418 8.98 -0.20 -15.44
N PRO A 419 9.40 0.96 -14.90
CA PRO A 419 8.60 1.72 -13.92
C PRO A 419 7.22 2.10 -14.43
N TYR A 420 7.10 2.39 -15.74
CA TYR A 420 5.79 2.60 -16.36
C TYR A 420 4.86 1.39 -16.23
N THR A 421 5.37 0.18 -16.49
CA THR A 421 4.61 -1.07 -16.36
C THR A 421 4.18 -1.29 -14.91
N LEU A 422 5.08 -1.03 -13.96
CA LEU A 422 4.76 -1.11 -12.53
C LEU A 422 3.69 -0.10 -12.15
N LEU A 423 3.88 1.18 -12.47
CA LEU A 423 2.94 2.27 -12.18
C LEU A 423 1.55 2.01 -12.78
N LYS A 424 1.50 1.54 -14.03
CA LYS A 424 0.25 1.15 -14.69
C LYS A 424 -0.44 0.00 -13.96
N GLY A 425 0.29 -1.06 -13.66
CA GLY A 425 -0.26 -2.23 -12.97
C GLY A 425 -0.76 -1.91 -11.57
N VAL A 426 0.01 -1.20 -10.74
CA VAL A 426 -0.41 -0.86 -9.37
C VAL A 426 -1.61 0.09 -9.34
N THR A 427 -1.68 1.00 -10.32
CA THR A 427 -2.84 1.89 -10.49
C THR A 427 -4.09 1.10 -10.85
N GLU A 428 -3.96 0.12 -11.74
CA GLU A 428 -5.04 -0.77 -12.14
C GLU A 428 -5.51 -1.65 -10.97
N GLY A 429 -4.57 -2.21 -10.19
CA GLY A 429 -4.88 -3.01 -9.01
C GLY A 429 -5.68 -2.26 -7.95
N VAL A 430 -5.24 -1.05 -7.58
CA VAL A 430 -5.99 -0.18 -6.64
C VAL A 430 -7.36 0.21 -7.22
N LYS A 431 -7.44 0.47 -8.53
CA LYS A 431 -8.71 0.79 -9.19
C LYS A 431 -9.69 -0.38 -9.08
N GLN A 432 -9.26 -1.60 -9.39
CA GLN A 432 -10.10 -2.80 -9.32
C GLN A 432 -10.57 -3.03 -7.87
N GLY A 433 -9.65 -3.08 -6.90
CA GLY A 433 -10.00 -3.31 -5.50
C GLY A 433 -10.93 -2.25 -4.91
N GLY A 434 -10.73 -0.96 -5.23
CA GLY A 434 -11.63 0.11 -4.77
C GLY A 434 -13.01 0.08 -5.44
N ASN A 435 -13.05 0.08 -6.79
CA ASN A 435 -14.30 0.22 -7.53
C ASN A 435 -15.21 -1.01 -7.38
N GLU A 436 -14.66 -2.23 -7.41
CA GLU A 436 -15.44 -3.46 -7.26
C GLU A 436 -16.02 -3.58 -5.84
N MET A 437 -15.29 -3.10 -4.83
CA MET A 437 -15.78 -2.99 -3.45
C MET A 437 -16.80 -1.86 -3.24
N GLN A 438 -16.98 -0.97 -4.22
CA GLN A 438 -17.80 0.25 -4.08
C GLN A 438 -17.32 1.17 -2.95
N ILE A 439 -16.00 1.22 -2.73
CA ILE A 439 -15.34 2.12 -1.78
C ILE A 439 -14.64 3.22 -2.59
N PRO A 440 -14.95 4.50 -2.36
CA PRO A 440 -14.39 5.57 -3.16
C PRO A 440 -12.90 5.76 -2.84
N THR A 441 -12.06 5.96 -3.85
CA THR A 441 -10.65 6.30 -3.68
C THR A 441 -10.46 7.81 -3.59
N PHE A 442 -10.33 8.32 -2.37
CA PHE A 442 -10.39 9.76 -2.04
C PHE A 442 -9.04 10.49 -2.03
N GLY A 443 -7.92 9.80 -2.17
CA GLY A 443 -6.64 10.47 -2.15
C GLY A 443 -5.50 9.59 -2.58
N GLY A 444 -4.45 10.22 -3.10
CA GLY A 444 -3.24 9.53 -3.45
C GLY A 444 -2.18 10.43 -4.06
N GLY A 445 -1.01 9.85 -4.27
CA GLY A 445 0.14 10.57 -4.79
C GLY A 445 1.24 9.63 -5.26
N MET A 446 2.32 10.22 -5.76
CA MET A 446 3.53 9.48 -6.07
C MET A 446 4.79 10.32 -5.90
N ILE A 447 5.91 9.64 -5.66
CA ILE A 447 7.27 10.17 -5.78
C ILE A 447 8.01 9.33 -6.81
N ALA A 448 8.76 9.99 -7.70
CA ALA A 448 9.67 9.35 -8.63
C ALA A 448 11.14 9.52 -8.19
N ASP A 449 11.85 8.41 -8.02
CA ASP A 449 13.30 8.39 -7.73
C ASP A 449 13.94 7.16 -8.41
N PRO A 450 15.13 7.29 -9.01
CA PRO A 450 15.83 6.16 -9.65
C PRO A 450 16.06 4.96 -8.72
N ARG A 451 16.09 5.12 -7.39
CA ARG A 451 16.32 3.98 -6.47
C ARG A 451 15.16 2.99 -6.45
N TYR A 452 13.93 3.49 -6.61
CA TYR A 452 12.72 2.66 -6.70
C TYR A 452 12.54 1.93 -8.04
N MET A 453 13.50 2.01 -8.96
CA MET A 453 13.46 1.28 -10.25
C MET A 453 13.41 -0.24 -10.04
N PHE A 454 13.93 -0.73 -8.92
CA PHE A 454 14.06 -2.14 -8.60
C PHE A 454 13.02 -2.64 -7.59
N LYS A 455 12.62 -1.77 -6.68
CA LYS A 455 11.59 -2.03 -5.68
C LYS A 455 10.68 -0.82 -5.54
N THR A 456 9.60 -0.82 -6.32
CA THR A 456 8.51 0.16 -6.16
C THR A 456 7.82 -0.05 -4.81
N LEU A 457 7.58 1.03 -4.08
CA LEU A 457 6.81 1.02 -2.86
C LEU A 457 5.33 1.32 -3.17
N VAL A 458 4.44 0.51 -2.59
CA VAL A 458 2.99 0.60 -2.80
C VAL A 458 2.32 0.66 -1.45
N TYR A 459 1.85 1.86 -1.09
CA TYR A 459 1.07 2.10 0.11
C TYR A 459 -0.42 2.05 -0.25
N CYS A 460 -1.19 1.28 0.53
CA CYS A 460 -2.65 1.19 0.41
C CYS A 460 -3.26 1.54 1.77
N GLY A 461 -4.31 2.36 1.79
CA GLY A 461 -4.95 2.77 3.04
C GLY A 461 -6.46 2.83 2.95
N THR A 462 -7.11 2.56 4.07
CA THR A 462 -8.57 2.61 4.20
C THR A 462 -8.95 3.29 5.51
N ILE A 463 -10.04 4.03 5.48
CA ILE A 463 -10.63 4.67 6.66
C ILE A 463 -12.01 4.08 6.90
N GLY A 464 -12.30 3.76 8.15
CA GLY A 464 -13.58 3.18 8.56
C GLY A 464 -14.46 4.17 9.31
N TRP A 465 -15.77 3.97 9.21
CA TRP A 465 -16.80 4.68 9.98
C TRP A 465 -17.69 3.69 10.73
N SER A 466 -17.96 3.94 12.02
CA SER A 466 -18.83 3.10 12.83
C SER A 466 -19.57 3.90 13.90
N PRO A 467 -20.83 3.60 14.23
CA PRO A 467 -21.43 4.09 15.46
C PRO A 467 -20.73 3.51 16.70
N VAL A 468 -20.77 4.21 17.83
CA VAL A 468 -20.21 3.73 19.11
C VAL A 468 -21.07 2.62 19.71
N LYS A 469 -22.39 2.64 19.44
CA LYS A 469 -23.37 1.71 20.01
C LYS A 469 -24.39 1.25 18.97
N SER A 470 -24.99 0.10 19.24
CA SER A 470 -26.18 -0.39 18.53
C SER A 470 -27.41 0.47 18.80
N PHE A 471 -28.47 0.26 18.01
CA PHE A 471 -29.77 0.88 18.25
C PHE A 471 -30.35 0.51 19.64
N GLU A 472 -30.01 -0.67 20.15
CA GLU A 472 -30.40 -1.15 21.49
C GLU A 472 -29.46 -0.66 22.61
N GLY A 473 -28.44 0.15 22.27
CA GLY A 473 -27.49 0.73 23.23
C GLY A 473 -26.33 -0.18 23.62
N ILE A 474 -26.13 -1.31 22.92
CA ILE A 474 -24.99 -2.21 23.14
C ILE A 474 -23.73 -1.52 22.62
N SER A 475 -22.67 -1.49 23.44
CA SER A 475 -21.38 -0.93 23.04
C SER A 475 -20.70 -1.80 21.98
N TYR A 476 -20.23 -1.15 20.91
CA TYR A 476 -19.40 -1.78 19.88
C TYR A 476 -17.90 -1.68 20.16
N ILE A 477 -17.50 -0.97 21.21
CA ILE A 477 -16.11 -0.84 21.62
C ILE A 477 -15.59 -2.17 22.16
N GLY A 478 -14.48 -2.63 21.59
CA GLY A 478 -13.64 -3.74 22.04
C GLY A 478 -14.12 -5.12 21.58
N LYS A 479 -13.15 -6.01 21.37
CA LYS A 479 -13.36 -7.46 21.21
C LYS A 479 -13.54 -8.10 22.59
N ASN A 480 -14.35 -9.13 22.71
CA ASN A 480 -14.56 -9.85 23.97
C ASN A 480 -14.80 -11.36 23.75
N PRO A 481 -13.86 -12.07 23.12
CA PRO A 481 -13.96 -13.52 22.95
C PRO A 481 -13.95 -14.25 24.30
N GLY A 482 -14.76 -15.30 24.43
CA GLY A 482 -14.89 -16.11 25.64
C GLY A 482 -14.52 -17.59 25.43
N VAL A 483 -14.15 -18.27 26.52
CA VAL A 483 -13.95 -19.72 26.52
C VAL A 483 -15.25 -20.42 26.10
N GLY A 484 -15.16 -21.32 25.12
CA GLY A 484 -16.30 -22.04 24.55
C GLY A 484 -16.97 -21.33 23.37
N ASP A 485 -16.59 -20.10 23.04
CA ASP A 485 -17.02 -19.45 21.80
C ASP A 485 -16.54 -20.26 20.59
N LEU A 486 -17.42 -20.36 19.59
CA LEU A 486 -17.18 -21.06 18.34
C LEU A 486 -16.36 -20.20 17.39
N VAL A 487 -15.48 -20.85 16.63
CA VAL A 487 -14.59 -20.23 15.64
C VAL A 487 -15.07 -20.62 14.25
N PHE A 488 -15.34 -19.61 13.42
CA PHE A 488 -15.76 -19.76 12.03
C PHE A 488 -14.78 -19.07 11.09
N VAL A 489 -14.75 -19.54 9.86
CA VAL A 489 -14.09 -18.87 8.73
C VAL A 489 -15.17 -18.45 7.75
N ALA A 490 -15.13 -17.19 7.34
CA ALA A 490 -15.96 -16.63 6.28
C ALA A 490 -15.12 -16.33 5.04
N GLY A 491 -15.68 -16.53 3.85
CA GLY A 491 -15.05 -16.18 2.57
C GLY A 491 -14.49 -17.39 1.82
N GLN A 492 -13.43 -17.18 1.03
CA GLN A 492 -12.95 -18.18 0.06
C GLN A 492 -12.47 -19.51 0.68
N ALA A 493 -12.62 -20.59 -0.09
CA ALA A 493 -11.98 -21.88 0.18
C ALA A 493 -10.44 -21.76 0.15
N VAL A 494 -9.75 -22.53 0.99
CA VAL A 494 -8.28 -22.48 1.13
C VAL A 494 -7.57 -23.13 -0.06
N GLY A 495 -6.55 -22.44 -0.56
CA GLY A 495 -5.58 -22.93 -1.56
C GLY A 495 -4.16 -23.00 -1.00
N VAL A 496 -3.20 -23.29 -1.86
CA VAL A 496 -1.75 -23.23 -1.56
C VAL A 496 -1.23 -21.85 -1.99
N ASP A 497 -1.98 -20.81 -1.65
CA ASP A 497 -1.73 -19.42 -2.04
C ASP A 497 -0.87 -18.74 -0.97
N GLY A 498 0.16 -17.98 -1.38
CA GLY A 498 0.98 -17.16 -0.49
C GLY A 498 1.80 -17.92 0.56
N ILE A 499 2.02 -19.23 0.40
CA ILE A 499 2.84 -20.00 1.35
C ILE A 499 4.26 -19.44 1.40
N HIS A 500 4.77 -19.22 2.62
CA HIS A 500 6.05 -18.55 2.89
C HIS A 500 6.10 -17.09 2.39
N GLY A 501 4.93 -16.45 2.22
CA GLY A 501 4.73 -15.02 1.98
C GLY A 501 5.50 -14.17 2.98
N ALA A 502 5.14 -14.31 4.27
CA ALA A 502 5.76 -13.58 5.38
C ALA A 502 7.30 -13.73 5.45
N THR A 503 7.83 -14.94 5.31
CA THR A 503 9.28 -15.20 5.44
C THR A 503 10.06 -14.68 4.24
N GLU A 504 9.56 -14.86 3.01
CA GLU A 504 10.22 -14.34 1.81
C GLU A 504 10.05 -12.81 1.64
N SER A 505 8.97 -12.20 2.16
CA SER A 505 8.81 -10.73 2.17
C SER A 505 9.88 -10.02 3.03
N SER A 506 10.49 -10.77 3.95
CA SER A 506 11.54 -10.32 4.86
C SER A 506 12.95 -10.34 4.21
N LEU A 507 13.04 -10.57 2.89
CA LEU A 507 14.28 -10.59 2.10
C LEU A 507 14.33 -9.42 1.09
N SER A 508 15.54 -9.00 0.70
CA SER A 508 15.76 -8.00 -0.37
C SER A 508 15.24 -8.49 -1.73
N ALA A 509 14.87 -7.58 -2.63
CA ALA A 509 14.37 -7.96 -3.96
C ALA A 509 15.47 -8.63 -4.79
N GLY A 510 15.15 -9.75 -5.45
CA GLY A 510 16.07 -10.50 -6.32
C GLY A 510 15.36 -11.54 -7.21
N ARG A 511 16.11 -12.21 -8.10
CA ARG A 511 15.61 -13.13 -9.15
C ARG A 511 14.90 -14.39 -8.61
N HIS A 512 15.03 -14.69 -7.32
CA HIS A 512 14.61 -15.97 -6.72
C HIS A 512 13.43 -15.87 -5.73
N ILE A 513 12.47 -14.96 -5.93
CA ILE A 513 11.19 -14.97 -5.18
C ILE A 513 10.30 -16.09 -5.73
N SER A 514 9.80 -16.98 -4.88
CA SER A 514 9.05 -18.17 -5.32
C SER A 514 7.68 -17.81 -5.93
N LEU A 515 7.17 -18.64 -6.84
CA LEU A 515 5.83 -18.44 -7.46
C LEU A 515 4.68 -18.52 -6.46
N GLY A 516 4.91 -19.08 -5.27
CA GLY A 516 3.90 -19.16 -4.21
C GLY A 516 3.37 -17.81 -3.72
N HIS A 517 4.04 -16.71 -4.06
CA HIS A 517 3.67 -15.33 -3.66
C HIS A 517 2.53 -14.69 -4.44
N VAL A 518 2.16 -15.20 -5.61
CA VAL A 518 1.16 -14.51 -6.42
C VAL A 518 -0.25 -14.90 -5.94
N GLN A 519 -0.84 -14.03 -5.13
CA GLN A 519 -2.19 -14.14 -4.61
C GLN A 519 -3.19 -13.62 -5.64
N ALA A 520 -4.27 -14.35 -5.89
CA ALA A 520 -5.41 -13.87 -6.66
C ALA A 520 -6.52 -13.47 -5.67
N ASP A 521 -6.96 -12.22 -5.75
CA ASP A 521 -7.98 -11.63 -4.87
C ASP A 521 -9.26 -11.37 -5.66
N PHE A 522 -10.42 -11.59 -5.04
CA PHE A 522 -11.76 -11.42 -5.60
C PHE A 522 -12.57 -10.41 -4.77
N SER A 523 -12.47 -9.14 -5.15
CA SER A 523 -13.07 -8.03 -4.38
C SER A 523 -14.59 -8.18 -4.24
N PHE A 524 -15.27 -8.76 -5.23
CA PHE A 524 -16.71 -8.98 -5.13
C PHE A 524 -17.10 -9.92 -3.96
N ILE A 525 -16.27 -10.92 -3.62
CA ILE A 525 -16.51 -11.80 -2.46
C ILE A 525 -16.39 -10.98 -1.19
N GLN A 526 -15.36 -10.15 -1.12
CA GLN A 526 -15.15 -9.25 0.00
C GLN A 526 -16.30 -8.23 0.14
N ALA A 527 -16.87 -7.75 -0.95
CA ALA A 527 -18.03 -6.85 -0.95
C ALA A 527 -19.28 -7.53 -0.34
N LYS A 528 -19.57 -8.78 -0.72
CA LYS A 528 -20.64 -9.60 -0.10
C LYS A 528 -20.37 -9.79 1.40
N MET A 529 -19.13 -10.11 1.75
CA MET A 529 -18.70 -10.32 3.13
C MET A 529 -18.83 -9.07 3.99
N GLN A 530 -18.55 -7.87 3.47
CA GLN A 530 -18.73 -6.62 4.20
C GLN A 530 -20.20 -6.42 4.60
N GLY A 531 -21.14 -6.65 3.67
CA GLY A 531 -22.58 -6.57 3.94
C GLY A 531 -23.01 -7.51 5.06
N TYR A 532 -22.56 -8.76 5.00
CA TYR A 532 -22.79 -9.77 6.02
C TYR A 532 -22.21 -9.36 7.39
N LEU A 533 -20.93 -8.96 7.43
CA LEU A 533 -20.25 -8.55 8.67
C LEU A 533 -20.95 -7.38 9.35
N LEU A 534 -21.32 -6.34 8.60
CA LEU A 534 -22.02 -5.18 9.16
C LEU A 534 -23.37 -5.57 9.75
N GLU A 535 -24.10 -6.51 9.14
CA GLU A 535 -25.38 -6.98 9.68
C GLU A 535 -25.18 -7.78 10.98
N VAL A 536 -24.31 -8.79 10.98
CA VAL A 536 -24.12 -9.64 12.17
C VAL A 536 -23.45 -8.90 13.32
N ALA A 537 -22.59 -7.92 13.02
CA ALA A 537 -22.00 -7.03 14.02
C ALA A 537 -23.04 -6.07 14.61
N ARG A 538 -23.97 -5.55 13.79
CA ARG A 538 -25.08 -4.71 14.25
C ARG A 538 -26.00 -5.42 15.23
N ASP A 539 -26.27 -6.69 14.95
CA ASP A 539 -27.09 -7.56 15.81
C ASP A 539 -26.29 -8.15 16.99
N ASN A 540 -25.03 -7.72 17.17
CA ASN A 540 -24.12 -8.13 18.25
C ASN A 540 -23.97 -9.67 18.35
N LEU A 541 -23.88 -10.33 17.20
CA LEU A 541 -23.74 -11.78 17.13
C LEU A 541 -22.28 -12.25 17.32
N LEU A 542 -21.31 -11.37 17.04
CA LEU A 542 -19.88 -11.65 17.13
C LEU A 542 -19.29 -11.19 18.47
N THR A 543 -18.40 -12.01 19.03
CA THR A 543 -17.56 -11.64 20.18
C THR A 543 -16.17 -11.17 19.75
N SER A 544 -15.68 -11.65 18.61
CA SER A 544 -14.45 -11.19 17.97
C SER A 544 -14.53 -11.40 16.45
N VAL A 545 -13.75 -10.60 15.72
CA VAL A 545 -13.52 -10.76 14.28
C VAL A 545 -12.10 -10.29 13.96
N THR A 546 -11.46 -10.89 12.96
CA THR A 546 -10.18 -10.42 12.44
C THR A 546 -10.00 -10.87 10.99
N ASP A 547 -9.14 -10.19 10.25
CA ASP A 547 -8.79 -10.58 8.89
C ASP A 547 -7.83 -11.79 8.86
N PHE A 548 -7.68 -12.35 7.66
CA PHE A 548 -6.60 -13.27 7.34
C PHE A 548 -5.52 -12.50 6.57
N GLY A 549 -4.39 -12.26 7.25
CA GLY A 549 -3.19 -11.67 6.66
C GLY A 549 -2.07 -12.70 6.47
N ALA A 550 -0.84 -12.30 6.80
CA ALA A 550 0.33 -13.18 6.80
C ALA A 550 0.13 -14.40 7.70
N VAL A 551 0.58 -15.58 7.27
CA VAL A 551 0.35 -16.88 7.96
C VAL A 551 -1.12 -17.30 8.04
N GLY A 552 -2.07 -16.50 7.52
CA GLY A 552 -3.49 -16.86 7.39
C GLY A 552 -4.14 -17.35 8.68
N LEU A 553 -4.68 -18.57 8.65
CA LEU A 553 -5.41 -19.16 9.78
C LEU A 553 -4.54 -19.23 11.04
N GLY A 554 -3.26 -19.56 10.89
CA GLY A 554 -2.30 -19.74 11.96
C GLY A 554 -1.92 -18.46 12.70
N SER A 555 -2.12 -17.29 12.10
CA SER A 555 -2.03 -16.00 12.79
C SER A 555 -3.40 -15.63 13.38
N ALA A 556 -4.40 -15.44 12.52
CA ALA A 556 -5.72 -14.94 12.89
C ALA A 556 -6.35 -15.68 14.07
N SER A 557 -6.36 -17.02 14.03
CA SER A 557 -6.99 -17.83 15.06
C SER A 557 -6.15 -17.96 16.33
N HIS A 558 -4.82 -18.00 16.21
CA HIS A 558 -3.93 -18.21 17.35
C HIS A 558 -3.77 -16.92 18.17
N GLU A 559 -3.69 -15.76 17.50
CA GLU A 559 -3.70 -14.45 18.16
C GLU A 559 -5.02 -14.21 18.88
N THR A 560 -6.15 -14.53 18.24
CA THR A 560 -7.47 -14.46 18.89
C THR A 560 -7.55 -15.37 20.12
N ALA A 561 -6.87 -16.53 20.09
CA ALA A 561 -6.86 -17.47 21.20
C ALA A 561 -6.05 -16.98 22.42
N GLU A 562 -5.13 -16.02 22.27
CA GLU A 562 -4.38 -15.44 23.40
C GLU A 562 -5.33 -14.85 24.46
N ALA A 563 -6.46 -14.28 24.03
CA ALA A 563 -7.46 -13.69 24.92
C ALA A 563 -8.13 -14.71 25.87
N THR A 564 -8.14 -16.00 25.51
CA THR A 564 -8.77 -17.08 26.30
C THR A 564 -7.76 -18.10 26.83
N GLY A 565 -6.56 -18.15 26.26
CA GLY A 565 -5.49 -19.05 26.64
C GLY A 565 -5.50 -20.41 25.92
N GLY A 566 -6.31 -20.61 24.87
CA GLY A 566 -6.36 -21.89 24.16
C GLY A 566 -7.28 -21.92 22.96
N LEU A 567 -7.06 -22.90 22.07
CA LEU A 567 -7.84 -23.12 20.85
C LEU A 567 -7.91 -24.61 20.55
N TRP A 568 -9.10 -25.09 20.15
CA TRP A 568 -9.26 -26.40 19.54
C TRP A 568 -9.88 -26.24 18.16
N MET A 569 -9.32 -26.87 17.13
CA MET A 569 -9.79 -26.74 15.75
C MET A 569 -9.56 -28.01 14.92
N ASP A 570 -10.47 -28.33 14.00
CA ASP A 570 -10.30 -29.37 13.00
C ASP A 570 -10.07 -28.78 11.60
N LEU A 571 -8.84 -28.90 11.10
CA LEU A 571 -8.42 -28.41 9.79
C LEU A 571 -9.02 -29.21 8.63
N SER A 572 -9.60 -30.39 8.88
CA SER A 572 -10.27 -31.18 7.84
C SER A 572 -11.59 -30.55 7.39
N LEU A 573 -12.22 -29.75 8.26
CA LEU A 573 -13.48 -29.05 7.99
C LEU A 573 -13.29 -27.81 7.10
N HIS A 574 -12.08 -27.27 7.02
CA HIS A 574 -11.83 -26.08 6.21
C HIS A 574 -12.12 -26.36 4.72
N PRO A 575 -12.99 -25.57 4.05
CA PRO A 575 -13.26 -25.73 2.62
C PRO A 575 -11.97 -25.56 1.81
N LYS A 576 -11.74 -26.42 0.80
CA LYS A 576 -10.50 -26.47 0.00
C LYS A 576 -10.81 -26.20 -1.48
N LYS A 577 -9.95 -25.44 -2.16
CA LYS A 577 -10.04 -25.23 -3.63
C LYS A 577 -9.82 -26.52 -4.41
N TYR A 578 -8.96 -27.40 -3.91
CA TYR A 578 -8.63 -28.70 -4.50
C TYR A 578 -8.20 -29.70 -3.43
N MET A 579 -8.36 -30.99 -3.73
CA MET A 579 -8.00 -32.09 -2.83
C MET A 579 -6.48 -32.24 -2.71
N GLY A 580 -6.00 -32.76 -1.57
CA GLY A 580 -4.58 -33.09 -1.36
C GLY A 580 -3.72 -31.99 -0.71
N ILE A 581 -4.32 -30.85 -0.31
CA ILE A 581 -3.65 -29.82 0.49
C ILE A 581 -3.28 -30.38 1.87
N GLN A 582 -2.03 -30.22 2.28
CA GLN A 582 -1.51 -30.75 3.54
C GLN A 582 -1.96 -29.92 4.75
N PRO A 583 -2.07 -30.48 5.97
CA PRO A 583 -2.54 -29.76 7.15
C PRO A 583 -1.74 -28.50 7.46
N TRP A 584 -0.41 -28.54 7.36
CA TRP A 584 0.43 -27.35 7.58
C TRP A 584 0.14 -26.25 6.55
N GLN A 585 -0.11 -26.62 5.29
CA GLN A 585 -0.46 -25.68 4.22
C GLN A 585 -1.81 -25.02 4.48
N ILE A 586 -2.81 -25.76 4.99
CA ILE A 586 -4.10 -25.17 5.38
C ILE A 586 -3.90 -24.14 6.48
N ASN A 587 -3.07 -24.45 7.49
CA ASN A 587 -2.86 -23.57 8.63
C ASN A 587 -2.15 -22.28 8.24
N ILE A 588 -1.14 -22.33 7.36
CA ILE A 588 -0.32 -21.15 7.02
C ILE A 588 -0.67 -20.48 5.67
N SER A 589 -1.68 -21.00 4.96
CA SER A 589 -2.08 -20.45 3.66
C SER A 589 -2.56 -19.01 3.78
N GLU A 590 -2.07 -18.15 2.90
CA GLU A 590 -2.42 -16.74 2.79
C GLU A 590 -3.42 -16.53 1.63
N THR A 591 -4.31 -17.49 1.36
CA THR A 591 -5.47 -17.27 0.48
C THR A 591 -6.24 -16.02 0.92
N GLN A 592 -6.56 -15.16 -0.03
CA GLN A 592 -7.19 -13.85 0.21
C GLN A 592 -8.70 -13.97 0.49
N ASP A 593 -9.33 -12.84 0.83
CA ASP A 593 -10.78 -12.69 1.06
C ASP A 593 -11.36 -13.66 2.09
N ARG A 594 -10.69 -13.75 3.24
CA ARG A 594 -11.14 -14.53 4.39
C ARG A 594 -11.15 -13.70 5.66
N MET A 595 -12.10 -13.99 6.53
CA MET A 595 -12.24 -13.40 7.86
C MET A 595 -12.46 -14.49 8.90
N LEU A 596 -11.88 -14.32 10.08
CA LEU A 596 -12.11 -15.19 11.23
C LEU A 596 -13.24 -14.58 12.05
N LEU A 597 -14.28 -15.36 12.33
CA LEU A 597 -15.40 -14.93 13.16
C LEU A 597 -15.41 -15.76 14.44
N VAL A 598 -15.62 -15.10 15.57
CA VAL A 598 -15.83 -15.75 16.85
C VAL A 598 -17.17 -15.34 17.40
N ALA A 599 -17.97 -16.33 17.81
CA ALA A 599 -19.31 -16.09 18.32
C ALA A 599 -19.71 -17.14 19.35
N LYS A 600 -20.68 -16.77 20.19
CA LYS A 600 -21.23 -17.70 21.17
C LYS A 600 -22.00 -18.82 20.48
N SER A 601 -22.03 -19.99 21.12
CA SER A 601 -22.73 -21.17 20.60
C SER A 601 -24.22 -20.94 20.30
N GLU A 602 -24.90 -20.09 21.07
CA GLU A 602 -26.31 -19.74 20.85
C GLU A 602 -26.55 -18.93 19.57
N ASN A 603 -25.52 -18.26 19.03
CA ASN A 603 -25.63 -17.44 17.82
C ASN A 603 -25.30 -18.22 16.54
N ARG A 604 -24.91 -19.50 16.65
CA ARG A 604 -24.44 -20.34 15.56
C ARG A 604 -25.41 -20.40 14.38
N GLU A 605 -26.67 -20.77 14.65
CA GLU A 605 -27.66 -20.96 13.58
C GLU A 605 -27.98 -19.64 12.88
N GLU A 606 -28.10 -18.55 13.63
CA GLU A 606 -28.36 -17.21 13.10
C GLU A 606 -27.24 -16.75 12.16
N LEU A 607 -25.97 -16.94 12.55
CA LEU A 607 -24.82 -16.60 11.70
C LEU A 607 -24.86 -17.36 10.37
N LEU A 608 -25.10 -18.68 10.41
CA LEU A 608 -25.17 -19.51 9.21
C LEU A 608 -26.38 -19.19 8.33
N GLU A 609 -27.49 -18.72 8.92
CA GLU A 609 -28.65 -18.26 8.16
C GLU A 609 -28.39 -16.93 7.46
N ARG A 610 -27.80 -15.94 8.16
CA ARG A 610 -27.43 -14.64 7.56
C ARG A 610 -26.37 -14.81 6.46
N ALA A 611 -25.41 -15.71 6.65
CA ALA A 611 -24.40 -16.03 5.64
C ALA A 611 -25.04 -16.44 4.30
N LYS A 612 -26.09 -17.28 4.33
CA LYS A 612 -26.82 -17.71 3.13
C LYS A 612 -27.58 -16.56 2.45
N LEU A 613 -28.11 -15.60 3.22
CA LEU A 613 -28.82 -14.44 2.67
C LEU A 613 -27.89 -13.50 1.91
N HIS A 614 -26.64 -13.36 2.38
CA HIS A 614 -25.61 -12.54 1.73
C HIS A 614 -24.77 -13.29 0.69
N ASP A 615 -25.03 -14.59 0.49
CA ASP A 615 -24.24 -15.45 -0.40
C ASP A 615 -22.75 -15.45 -0.01
N VAL A 616 -22.50 -15.63 1.30
CA VAL A 616 -21.16 -15.71 1.90
C VAL A 616 -20.96 -17.12 2.47
N ASP A 617 -19.88 -17.77 2.07
CA ASP A 617 -19.49 -19.06 2.63
C ASP A 617 -18.99 -18.87 4.07
N VAL A 618 -19.59 -19.58 5.03
CA VAL A 618 -19.19 -19.58 6.44
C VAL A 618 -19.12 -21.00 6.97
N THR A 619 -17.97 -21.38 7.53
CA THR A 619 -17.72 -22.73 8.06
C THR A 619 -17.20 -22.68 9.50
N GLU A 620 -17.82 -23.47 10.38
CA GLU A 620 -17.34 -23.69 11.75
C GLU A 620 -16.14 -24.63 11.74
N LEU A 621 -15.03 -24.24 12.37
CA LEU A 621 -13.81 -25.05 12.43
C LEU A 621 -13.48 -25.53 13.84
N GLY A 622 -13.97 -24.86 14.88
CA GLY A 622 -13.51 -25.14 16.23
C GLY A 622 -14.08 -24.22 17.30
N LYS A 623 -13.38 -24.11 18.42
CA LYS A 623 -13.77 -23.28 19.56
C LYS A 623 -12.58 -22.80 20.39
N LEU A 624 -12.76 -21.67 21.05
CA LEU A 624 -11.80 -21.15 22.03
C LEU A 624 -11.82 -21.98 23.32
N THR A 625 -10.66 -22.14 23.94
CA THR A 625 -10.46 -22.92 25.17
C THR A 625 -9.55 -22.17 26.14
N ASP A 626 -9.38 -22.68 27.35
CA ASP A 626 -8.42 -22.20 28.35
C ASP A 626 -7.30 -23.21 28.61
N SER A 627 -7.04 -24.09 27.63
CA SER A 627 -6.19 -25.26 27.80
C SER A 627 -4.69 -24.96 27.94
N GLY A 628 -4.26 -23.73 27.62
CA GLY A 628 -2.86 -23.33 27.47
C GLY A 628 -2.29 -23.58 26.06
N PHE A 629 -3.04 -24.25 25.18
CA PHE A 629 -2.53 -24.74 23.91
C PHE A 629 -3.46 -24.45 22.73
N VAL A 630 -2.86 -24.36 21.54
CA VAL A 630 -3.54 -24.56 20.27
C VAL A 630 -3.45 -26.04 19.91
N ASP A 631 -4.59 -26.73 19.95
CA ASP A 631 -4.78 -28.14 19.57
C ASP A 631 -5.43 -28.22 18.18
N LEU A 632 -4.62 -28.58 17.17
CA LEU A 632 -5.09 -28.73 15.79
C LEU A 632 -5.28 -30.22 15.46
N LYS A 633 -6.48 -30.55 14.97
CA LYS A 633 -6.85 -31.86 14.43
C LYS A 633 -6.92 -31.85 12.91
N TYR A 634 -6.86 -33.03 12.32
CA TYR A 634 -7.27 -33.30 10.96
C TYR A 634 -8.16 -34.56 10.97
N GLY A 635 -9.47 -34.36 11.09
CA GLY A 635 -10.42 -35.41 11.41
C GLY A 635 -10.15 -35.94 12.82
N ASP A 636 -9.97 -37.26 12.95
CA ASP A 636 -9.75 -37.90 14.26
C ASP A 636 -8.29 -37.78 14.77
N GLU A 637 -7.34 -37.33 13.93
CA GLU A 637 -5.92 -37.29 14.28
C GLU A 637 -5.47 -35.91 14.77
N THR A 638 -4.70 -35.86 15.86
CA THR A 638 -3.99 -34.64 16.30
C THR A 638 -2.78 -34.39 15.40
N VAL A 639 -2.69 -33.19 14.82
CA VAL A 639 -1.60 -32.83 13.90
C VAL A 639 -0.68 -31.75 14.46
N ALA A 640 -1.11 -30.98 15.46
CA ALA A 640 -0.26 -30.03 16.18
C ALA A 640 -0.76 -29.78 17.61
N LEU A 641 0.18 -29.53 18.53
CA LEU A 641 -0.07 -28.98 19.85
C LEU A 641 0.97 -27.89 20.14
N ILE A 642 0.52 -26.63 20.14
CA ILE A 642 1.40 -25.46 20.25
C ILE A 642 1.10 -24.72 21.56
N ASP A 643 2.13 -24.47 22.38
CA ASP A 643 2.02 -23.69 23.62
C ASP A 643 1.85 -22.20 23.28
N ILE A 644 0.69 -21.62 23.59
CA ILE A 644 0.34 -20.23 23.24
C ILE A 644 1.29 -19.25 23.91
N LYS A 645 1.61 -19.46 25.19
CA LYS A 645 2.45 -18.53 25.95
C LYS A 645 3.88 -18.52 25.40
N LYS A 646 4.41 -19.67 25.03
CA LYS A 646 5.74 -19.78 24.42
C LYS A 646 5.73 -19.21 22.98
N LEU A 647 4.65 -19.41 22.22
CA LEU A 647 4.50 -18.92 20.85
C LEU A 647 4.65 -17.39 20.76
N PHE A 648 3.91 -16.65 21.60
CA PHE A 648 3.89 -15.19 21.62
C PHE A 648 4.97 -14.53 22.50
N ASN A 649 5.86 -15.32 23.11
CA ASN A 649 6.98 -14.77 23.86
C ASN A 649 8.02 -14.12 22.93
N LYS A 650 8.16 -12.80 23.00
CA LYS A 650 9.10 -12.01 22.17
C LYS A 650 10.55 -12.01 22.67
N GLU A 651 10.84 -12.62 23.82
CA GLU A 651 12.20 -12.71 24.34
C GLU A 651 12.93 -13.98 23.85
N PRO A 652 14.27 -13.91 23.65
CA PRO A 652 15.14 -12.75 23.74
C PRO A 652 14.96 -11.82 22.52
N ARG A 653 15.01 -10.51 22.77
CA ARG A 653 14.94 -9.51 21.69
C ARG A 653 16.20 -9.50 20.84
N LYS A 654 16.03 -9.25 19.53
CA LYS A 654 17.11 -9.03 18.56
C LYS A 654 18.07 -7.95 19.10
N GLN A 655 19.37 -8.22 19.05
CA GLN A 655 20.40 -7.24 19.37
C GLN A 655 20.91 -6.63 18.07
N MET A 656 20.94 -5.30 17.98
CA MET A 656 21.40 -4.60 16.79
C MET A 656 22.37 -3.47 17.15
N HIS A 657 23.25 -3.14 16.23
CA HIS A 657 24.28 -2.12 16.40
C HIS A 657 24.08 -1.05 15.33
N ALA A 658 24.16 0.22 15.73
CA ALA A 658 23.99 1.37 14.85
C ALA A 658 25.25 2.24 14.89
N ILE A 659 25.60 2.82 13.73
CA ILE A 659 26.71 3.78 13.59
C ILE A 659 26.22 4.95 12.74
N TRP A 660 26.39 6.17 13.22
CA TRP A 660 26.06 7.37 12.46
C TRP A 660 27.33 8.10 12.02
N ASN A 661 27.56 8.19 10.72
CA ASN A 661 28.72 8.89 10.17
C ASN A 661 28.40 10.33 9.70
N GLY A 662 27.17 10.80 9.94
CA GLY A 662 26.68 12.08 9.42
C GLY A 662 26.37 12.04 7.92
N THR A 663 25.93 13.20 7.40
CA THR A 663 25.71 13.42 5.96
C THR A 663 26.68 14.48 5.44
N GLU A 664 27.34 14.21 4.31
CA GLU A 664 28.25 15.17 3.70
C GLU A 664 27.45 16.25 2.95
N ARG A 665 27.61 17.51 3.36
CA ARG A 665 26.97 18.64 2.66
C ARG A 665 27.77 19.01 1.41
N LYS A 666 27.10 19.01 0.27
CA LYS A 666 27.64 19.48 -1.01
C LYS A 666 27.19 20.91 -1.31
N GLU A 667 28.07 21.72 -1.89
CA GLU A 667 27.70 23.04 -2.40
C GLU A 667 26.86 22.89 -3.67
N VAL A 668 25.79 23.66 -3.76
CA VAL A 668 24.92 23.70 -4.94
C VAL A 668 25.60 24.50 -6.04
N THR A 669 25.77 23.90 -7.22
CA THR A 669 26.30 24.58 -8.40
C THR A 669 25.32 24.43 -9.56
N ILE A 670 24.81 25.56 -10.06
CA ILE A 670 23.95 25.64 -11.24
C ILE A 670 24.79 26.28 -12.37
N LYS A 671 24.83 25.63 -13.55
CA LYS A 671 25.71 26.06 -14.65
C LYS A 671 25.03 27.06 -15.58
N GLU A 672 23.77 26.82 -15.89
CA GLU A 672 22.99 27.57 -16.86
C GLU A 672 21.99 28.50 -16.16
N LYS A 673 21.62 29.57 -16.84
CA LYS A 673 20.59 30.49 -16.34
C LYS A 673 19.28 30.28 -17.07
N TYR A 674 18.26 29.88 -16.33
CA TYR A 674 16.89 29.72 -16.83
C TYR A 674 16.04 30.94 -16.49
N THR A 675 15.02 31.21 -17.30
CA THR A 675 13.97 32.18 -16.93
C THR A 675 13.01 31.55 -15.92
N LEU A 676 12.31 32.37 -15.11
CA LEU A 676 11.32 31.85 -14.15
C LEU A 676 10.22 30.98 -14.81
N GLU A 677 9.76 31.33 -16.02
CA GLU A 677 8.79 30.49 -16.75
C GLU A 677 9.40 29.14 -17.15
N GLN A 678 10.65 29.12 -17.63
CA GLN A 678 11.34 27.86 -17.97
C GLN A 678 11.53 26.98 -16.73
N THR A 679 12.04 27.54 -15.64
CA THR A 679 12.22 26.84 -14.37
C THR A 679 10.89 26.26 -13.87
N LEU A 680 9.82 27.05 -13.88
CA LEU A 680 8.50 26.60 -13.43
C LEU A 680 7.99 25.45 -14.31
N ARG A 681 8.16 25.53 -15.63
CA ARG A 681 7.76 24.44 -16.54
C ARG A 681 8.54 23.15 -16.26
N LEU A 682 9.84 23.25 -15.98
CA LEU A 682 10.67 22.09 -15.63
C LEU A 682 10.19 21.45 -14.31
N VAL A 683 9.98 22.27 -13.27
CA VAL A 683 9.46 21.81 -11.95
C VAL A 683 8.08 21.18 -12.10
N MET A 684 7.15 21.85 -12.78
CA MET A 684 5.78 21.34 -12.99
C MET A 684 5.73 20.07 -13.86
N SER A 685 6.80 19.79 -14.62
CA SER A 685 6.93 18.57 -15.42
C SER A 685 7.59 17.41 -14.65
N ARG A 686 8.01 17.60 -13.38
CA ARG A 686 8.52 16.51 -12.53
C ARG A 686 7.37 15.60 -12.08
N PRO A 687 7.51 14.26 -12.11
CA PRO A 687 6.43 13.35 -11.72
C PRO A 687 5.83 13.64 -10.34
N ASP A 688 6.63 14.10 -9.39
CA ASP A 688 6.21 14.46 -8.03
C ASP A 688 5.23 15.64 -8.04
N VAL A 689 5.46 16.65 -8.89
CA VAL A 689 4.66 17.88 -8.98
C VAL A 689 3.55 17.80 -10.04
N ALA A 690 3.80 17.11 -11.14
CA ALA A 690 2.93 16.99 -12.32
C ALA A 690 1.54 16.42 -11.99
N SER A 691 0.60 16.60 -12.91
CA SER A 691 -0.80 16.24 -12.71
C SER A 691 -0.98 14.75 -12.42
N LYS A 692 -1.70 14.47 -11.33
CA LYS A 692 -2.16 13.17 -10.88
C LYS A 692 -3.56 12.84 -11.41
N GLU A 693 -4.11 13.66 -12.30
CA GLU A 693 -5.43 13.51 -12.93
C GLU A 693 -5.62 12.12 -13.53
N TRP A 694 -4.59 11.56 -14.17
CA TRP A 694 -4.61 10.21 -14.73
C TRP A 694 -4.99 9.14 -13.70
N PHE A 695 -4.49 9.24 -12.47
CA PHE A 695 -4.79 8.26 -11.42
C PHE A 695 -6.24 8.37 -10.92
N PHE A 696 -6.76 9.59 -10.77
CA PHE A 696 -8.07 9.84 -10.16
C PHE A 696 -9.23 9.71 -11.15
N ARG A 697 -9.05 10.07 -12.43
CA ARG A 697 -10.13 9.95 -13.44
C ARG A 697 -10.58 8.51 -13.73
N GLN A 698 -9.76 7.53 -13.35
CA GLN A 698 -10.04 6.11 -13.56
C GLN A 698 -10.68 5.46 -12.34
N LYS A 699 -10.68 6.13 -11.18
CA LYS A 699 -11.20 5.60 -9.91
C LYS A 699 -12.46 6.35 -9.51
N ASP A 700 -13.40 5.65 -8.88
CA ASP A 700 -14.57 6.29 -8.31
C ASP A 700 -14.16 7.08 -7.04
N TYR A 701 -14.60 8.33 -6.91
CA TYR A 701 -14.47 9.16 -5.71
C TYR A 701 -15.80 9.84 -5.33
N SER A 702 -16.92 9.27 -5.77
CA SER A 702 -18.28 9.83 -5.66
C SER A 702 -19.32 8.86 -5.09
N VAL A 703 -19.06 7.56 -5.15
CA VAL A 703 -19.89 6.51 -4.54
C VAL A 703 -20.07 6.84 -3.05
N LYS A 704 -21.26 6.49 -2.52
CA LYS A 704 -21.76 6.91 -1.20
C LYS A 704 -22.13 8.38 -1.07
N GLY A 705 -22.02 9.22 -2.11
CA GLY A 705 -22.62 10.56 -2.16
C GLY A 705 -22.13 11.58 -1.12
N GLY A 706 -21.05 11.28 -0.40
CA GLY A 706 -20.52 12.11 0.70
C GLY A 706 -19.42 13.09 0.31
N THR A 707 -19.01 13.17 -0.96
CA THR A 707 -17.86 13.98 -1.39
C THR A 707 -18.12 15.48 -1.24
N ILE A 708 -17.35 16.16 -0.38
CA ILE A 708 -17.40 17.61 -0.20
C ILE A 708 -16.27 18.29 -0.97
N LEU A 709 -15.02 17.88 -0.71
CA LEU A 709 -13.84 18.30 -1.49
C LEU A 709 -13.24 17.07 -2.15
N ALA A 710 -13.32 17.02 -3.47
CA ALA A 710 -12.79 15.94 -4.30
C ALA A 710 -11.25 16.01 -4.43
N PRO A 711 -10.59 14.92 -4.86
CA PRO A 711 -9.13 14.89 -5.08
C PRO A 711 -8.64 15.91 -6.11
N LEU A 712 -9.49 16.29 -7.06
CA LEU A 712 -9.23 17.31 -8.06
C LEU A 712 -10.07 18.56 -7.76
N GLN A 713 -9.47 19.73 -7.88
CA GLN A 713 -10.07 21.03 -7.61
C GLN A 713 -10.17 21.90 -8.86
N GLY A 714 -10.91 22.99 -8.71
CA GLY A 714 -11.23 23.92 -9.79
C GLY A 714 -12.47 23.54 -10.58
N ALA A 715 -13.00 24.47 -11.36
CA ALA A 715 -14.21 24.26 -12.16
C ALA A 715 -14.05 23.14 -13.21
N LYS A 716 -12.81 22.93 -13.69
CA LYS A 716 -12.46 21.87 -14.64
C LYS A 716 -12.00 20.57 -13.96
N GLN A 717 -11.83 20.56 -12.63
CA GLN A 717 -11.34 19.41 -11.86
C GLN A 717 -10.02 18.86 -12.42
N GLN A 718 -8.97 19.70 -12.43
CA GLN A 718 -7.69 19.41 -13.11
C GLN A 718 -6.45 19.56 -12.22
N ILE A 719 -6.59 20.17 -11.04
CA ILE A 719 -5.48 20.45 -10.12
C ILE A 719 -5.67 19.63 -8.85
N GLU A 720 -4.63 19.01 -8.28
CA GLU A 720 -4.78 18.26 -7.04
C GLU A 720 -5.22 19.15 -5.87
N ALA A 721 -6.06 18.59 -5.00
CA ALA A 721 -6.36 19.15 -3.69
C ALA A 721 -5.19 18.98 -2.71
N ASP A 722 -5.02 19.94 -1.80
CA ASP A 722 -4.16 19.76 -0.62
C ASP A 722 -4.69 18.63 0.28
N ALA A 723 -6.00 18.62 0.52
CA ALA A 723 -6.72 17.61 1.30
C ALA A 723 -8.11 17.37 0.70
N THR A 724 -8.64 16.16 0.88
CA THR A 724 -10.02 15.81 0.49
C THR A 724 -10.94 15.75 1.69
N ILE A 725 -12.24 15.96 1.47
CA ILE A 725 -13.23 16.01 2.54
C ILE A 725 -14.45 15.19 2.16
N GLN A 726 -14.90 14.31 3.06
CA GLN A 726 -16.09 13.49 2.91
C GLN A 726 -17.01 13.63 4.12
N LYS A 727 -18.31 13.70 3.89
CA LYS A 727 -19.35 13.61 4.91
C LYS A 727 -19.88 12.16 5.01
N PRO A 728 -19.79 11.53 6.18
CA PRO A 728 -20.52 10.28 6.45
C PRO A 728 -22.03 10.52 6.44
N LEU A 729 -22.79 9.82 5.60
CA LEU A 729 -24.19 10.16 5.29
C LEU A 729 -25.18 9.91 6.43
N ASP A 730 -24.92 8.97 7.33
CA ASP A 730 -25.78 8.68 8.49
C ASP A 730 -25.75 9.78 9.59
N THR A 731 -24.92 10.81 9.40
CA THR A 731 -24.92 12.06 10.18
C THR A 731 -25.84 13.15 9.62
N GLU A 732 -26.51 12.91 8.48
CA GLU A 732 -27.32 13.91 7.78
C GLU A 732 -28.47 14.45 8.66
N GLY A 733 -28.60 15.77 8.72
CA GLY A 733 -29.60 16.47 9.54
C GLY A 733 -29.26 16.61 11.03
N LYS A 734 -28.18 15.97 11.52
CA LYS A 734 -27.72 16.06 12.92
C LYS A 734 -26.61 17.09 13.13
N ASP A 735 -25.67 17.22 12.17
CA ASP A 735 -24.61 18.24 12.17
C ASP A 735 -24.04 18.55 10.75
N PHE A 736 -23.19 19.58 10.68
CA PHE A 736 -22.39 19.92 9.48
C PHE A 736 -20.97 19.33 9.54
N GLY A 737 -20.78 18.28 10.34
CA GLY A 737 -19.51 17.63 10.50
C GLY A 737 -19.10 16.83 9.25
N ALA A 738 -17.79 16.71 9.04
CA ALA A 738 -17.17 15.90 7.98
C ALA A 738 -15.79 15.37 8.42
N VAL A 739 -15.13 14.63 7.54
CA VAL A 739 -13.78 14.08 7.74
C VAL A 739 -12.87 14.56 6.62
N ALA A 740 -11.72 15.13 6.98
CA ALA A 740 -10.67 15.58 6.06
C ALA A 740 -9.50 14.58 6.02
N TYR A 741 -8.87 14.45 4.85
CA TYR A 741 -7.80 13.48 4.60
C TYR A 741 -6.60 14.13 3.93
N ALA A 742 -5.40 13.78 4.40
CA ALA A 742 -4.15 14.20 3.79
C ALA A 742 -3.01 13.22 4.07
N MET A 743 -1.99 13.29 3.22
CA MET A 743 -0.76 12.52 3.32
C MET A 743 0.46 13.41 3.14
N GLY A 744 1.57 13.05 3.78
CA GLY A 744 2.88 13.69 3.62
C GLY A 744 4.00 12.66 3.64
N ILE A 745 4.97 12.84 2.74
CA ILE A 745 6.15 11.99 2.57
C ILE A 745 7.25 12.81 1.88
N ALA A 746 8.50 12.67 2.30
CA ALA A 746 9.62 13.44 1.78
C ALA A 746 10.93 12.60 1.70
N PRO A 747 10.94 11.50 0.93
CA PRO A 747 12.05 10.54 0.99
C PRO A 747 13.35 11.12 0.43
N LYS A 748 13.29 12.03 -0.54
CA LYS A 748 14.49 12.70 -1.10
C LYS A 748 15.22 13.57 -0.08
N VAL A 749 14.52 14.02 0.96
CA VAL A 749 15.12 14.79 2.06
C VAL A 749 15.94 13.89 2.98
N SER A 750 15.70 12.57 3.00
CA SER A 750 16.44 11.65 3.87
C SER A 750 17.91 11.56 3.50
N ASP A 751 18.25 11.80 2.22
CA ASP A 751 19.63 11.91 1.74
C ASP A 751 20.41 13.04 2.42
N LEU A 752 19.71 14.08 2.87
CA LEU A 752 20.28 15.20 3.62
C LEU A 752 20.20 14.94 5.13
N ASP A 753 19.01 14.58 5.63
CA ASP A 753 18.80 14.18 7.01
C ASP A 753 17.46 13.42 7.21
N PRO A 754 17.48 12.13 7.60
CA PRO A 754 16.27 11.36 7.86
C PRO A 754 15.38 11.94 8.98
N TYR A 755 15.99 12.59 10.00
CA TYR A 755 15.21 13.24 11.07
C TYR A 755 14.32 14.37 10.52
N HIS A 756 14.87 15.21 9.64
CA HIS A 756 14.14 16.32 9.05
C HIS A 756 13.18 15.84 7.94
N ALA A 757 13.50 14.77 7.22
CA ALA A 757 12.59 14.14 6.27
C ALA A 757 11.31 13.65 6.95
N ALA A 758 11.44 12.97 8.10
CA ALA A 758 10.30 12.50 8.89
C ALA A 758 9.45 13.66 9.43
N GLN A 759 10.10 14.72 9.93
CA GLN A 759 9.39 15.93 10.37
C GLN A 759 8.64 16.63 9.25
N LYS A 760 9.30 16.85 8.09
CA LYS A 760 8.64 17.44 6.91
C LYS A 760 7.43 16.62 6.50
N SER A 761 7.56 15.29 6.44
CA SER A 761 6.45 14.39 6.09
C SER A 761 5.25 14.55 7.03
N PHE A 762 5.49 14.60 8.35
CA PHE A 762 4.44 14.81 9.35
C PHE A 762 3.80 16.21 9.24
N ILE A 763 4.62 17.25 9.08
CA ILE A 763 4.15 18.65 9.03
C ILE A 763 3.43 18.94 7.71
N ASP A 764 3.85 18.34 6.60
CA ASP A 764 3.16 18.46 5.31
C ASP A 764 1.77 17.82 5.37
N MET A 765 1.64 16.65 5.99
CA MET A 765 0.34 16.01 6.25
C MET A 765 -0.56 16.92 7.09
N ALA A 766 -0.05 17.44 8.21
CA ALA A 766 -0.84 18.30 9.09
C ALA A 766 -1.19 19.63 8.41
N GLY A 767 -0.24 20.26 7.73
CA GLY A 767 -0.41 21.54 7.04
C GLY A 767 -1.49 21.49 5.96
N LYS A 768 -1.53 20.42 5.17
CA LYS A 768 -2.59 20.19 4.17
C LYS A 768 -4.00 20.13 4.78
N ILE A 769 -4.16 19.46 5.93
CA ILE A 769 -5.43 19.45 6.67
C ILE A 769 -5.80 20.85 7.20
N ILE A 770 -4.82 21.58 7.74
CA ILE A 770 -5.04 22.95 8.24
C ILE A 770 -5.47 23.89 7.10
N ALA A 771 -4.89 23.74 5.90
CA ALA A 771 -5.19 24.57 4.74
C ALA A 771 -6.67 24.51 4.32
N VAL A 772 -7.35 23.38 4.54
CA VAL A 772 -8.79 23.23 4.24
C VAL A 772 -9.71 23.53 5.43
N GLY A 773 -9.15 23.94 6.57
CA GLY A 773 -9.91 24.38 7.76
C GLY A 773 -9.81 23.47 8.98
N GLY A 774 -8.97 22.44 8.95
CA GLY A 774 -8.71 21.60 10.13
C GLY A 774 -8.09 22.38 11.30
N ALA A 775 -8.13 21.79 12.49
CA ALA A 775 -7.57 22.36 13.72
C ALA A 775 -6.56 21.40 14.33
N LEU A 776 -5.49 21.93 14.91
CA LEU A 776 -4.62 21.14 15.79
C LEU A 776 -5.38 20.79 17.09
N PRO A 777 -5.03 19.67 17.74
CA PRO A 777 -5.55 19.30 19.06
C PRO A 777 -5.51 20.42 20.09
N ASP A 778 -6.67 20.88 20.58
CA ASP A 778 -6.75 21.90 21.62
C ASP A 778 -6.52 21.31 23.01
N MET A 779 -5.28 21.44 23.50
CA MET A 779 -4.91 20.97 24.85
C MET A 779 -5.43 21.87 25.98
N LYS A 780 -6.23 22.90 25.71
CA LYS A 780 -6.80 23.82 26.71
C LYS A 780 -8.31 23.66 26.86
N ASN A 781 -9.03 23.41 25.78
CA ASN A 781 -10.48 23.25 25.80
C ASN A 781 -10.85 21.77 25.71
N ALA A 782 -11.91 21.36 26.43
CA ALA A 782 -12.48 20.04 26.26
C ALA A 782 -13.31 20.00 24.96
N LYS A 783 -12.64 19.95 23.81
CA LYS A 783 -13.24 19.71 22.49
C LYS A 783 -12.70 18.40 21.92
N TRP A 784 -13.46 17.82 20.99
CA TRP A 784 -13.01 16.68 20.20
C TRP A 784 -12.47 17.17 18.87
N ASP A 785 -11.19 17.54 18.93
CA ASP A 785 -10.36 17.83 17.77
C ASP A 785 -9.72 16.51 17.34
N THR A 786 -10.56 15.62 16.82
CA THR A 786 -10.21 14.22 16.56
C THR A 786 -9.22 14.10 15.40
N TRP A 787 -8.04 13.56 15.70
CA TRP A 787 -7.04 13.13 14.72
C TRP A 787 -6.84 11.62 14.83
N ALA A 788 -6.97 10.92 13.71
CA ALA A 788 -6.52 9.54 13.54
C ALA A 788 -5.35 9.55 12.56
N VAL A 789 -4.16 9.15 13.02
CA VAL A 789 -2.93 9.18 12.21
C VAL A 789 -2.30 7.80 12.13
N CYS A 790 -1.93 7.42 10.92
CA CYS A 790 -1.17 6.22 10.60
C CYS A 790 0.23 6.61 10.12
N GLY A 791 1.27 5.99 10.70
CA GLY A 791 2.67 6.20 10.32
C GLY A 791 3.26 4.94 9.68
N ASN A 792 3.76 5.05 8.46
CA ASN A 792 4.29 3.92 7.69
C ASN A 792 5.78 4.12 7.36
N TYR A 793 6.61 3.16 7.77
CA TYR A 793 8.07 3.19 7.55
C TYR A 793 8.47 2.20 6.47
N CYS A 794 9.10 2.68 5.40
CA CYS A 794 9.77 1.85 4.40
C CYS A 794 11.26 2.19 4.41
N GLN A 795 12.09 1.22 4.78
CA GLN A 795 13.50 1.47 5.07
C GLN A 795 14.39 0.54 4.26
N PRO A 796 15.57 1.01 3.82
CA PRO A 796 16.60 0.12 3.31
C PRO A 796 16.97 -0.92 4.36
N ASN A 797 17.70 -1.97 3.95
CA ASN A 797 18.06 -3.02 4.87
C ASN A 797 18.93 -2.50 6.05
N SER A 798 18.35 -2.49 7.25
CA SER A 798 18.95 -2.04 8.52
C SER A 798 19.57 -3.16 9.37
N ASP A 799 19.60 -4.40 8.86
CA ASP A 799 20.21 -5.52 9.56
C ASP A 799 21.58 -5.83 8.96
N SER A 800 22.62 -5.47 9.71
CA SER A 800 24.03 -5.64 9.34
C SER A 800 24.45 -7.09 9.09
N THR A 801 23.63 -8.08 9.50
CA THR A 801 23.88 -9.50 9.23
C THR A 801 23.38 -9.95 7.85
N THR A 802 22.57 -9.12 7.20
CA THR A 802 21.89 -9.43 5.92
C THR A 802 22.17 -8.41 4.81
N THR A 803 22.80 -7.28 5.13
CA THR A 803 23.34 -6.32 4.14
C THR A 803 24.63 -6.87 3.51
N LEU A 804 25.01 -6.36 2.33
CA LEU A 804 26.29 -6.75 1.71
C LEU A 804 27.50 -6.27 2.51
N THR A 805 27.39 -5.11 3.14
CA THR A 805 28.40 -4.60 4.08
C THR A 805 27.79 -4.41 5.46
N GLU A 806 28.56 -4.74 6.50
CA GLU A 806 28.13 -4.54 7.89
C GLU A 806 27.90 -3.04 8.18
N GLU A 807 28.71 -2.17 7.57
CA GLU A 807 28.66 -0.71 7.75
C GLU A 807 27.35 -0.12 7.24
N ASP A 808 26.87 -0.53 6.06
CA ASP A 808 25.60 -0.05 5.49
C ASP A 808 24.43 -0.40 6.41
N GLY A 809 24.38 -1.63 6.94
CA GLY A 809 23.32 -2.05 7.85
C GLY A 809 23.30 -1.23 9.15
N LYS A 810 24.48 -0.95 9.72
CA LYS A 810 24.61 -0.11 10.92
C LYS A 810 24.25 1.35 10.66
N HIS A 811 24.57 1.87 9.48
CA HIS A 811 24.22 3.23 9.06
C HIS A 811 22.71 3.37 8.83
N ASN A 812 22.12 2.47 8.06
CA ASN A 812 20.67 2.45 7.79
C ASN A 812 19.87 2.33 9.10
N LEU A 813 20.33 1.54 10.07
CA LEU A 813 19.71 1.48 11.39
C LEU A 813 19.79 2.83 12.13
N ALA A 814 20.91 3.55 12.02
CA ALA A 814 21.04 4.89 12.59
C ALA A 814 20.12 5.90 11.88
N SER A 815 19.95 5.82 10.56
CA SER A 815 18.97 6.62 9.80
C SER A 815 17.55 6.40 10.31
N LEU A 816 17.14 5.14 10.49
CA LEU A 816 15.84 4.77 11.04
C LEU A 816 15.64 5.31 12.48
N LEU A 817 16.67 5.28 13.33
CA LEU A 817 16.61 5.91 14.65
C LEU A 817 16.34 7.42 14.56
N ARG A 818 16.99 8.12 13.62
CA ARG A 818 16.80 9.57 13.39
C ARG A 818 15.39 9.89 12.93
N GLU A 819 14.83 9.12 11.99
CA GLU A 819 13.44 9.27 11.56
C GLU A 819 12.47 9.14 12.75
N GLY A 820 12.65 8.10 13.57
CA GLY A 820 11.85 7.89 14.78
C GLY A 820 11.89 9.10 15.73
N MET A 821 13.08 9.67 15.96
CA MET A 821 13.22 10.89 16.76
C MET A 821 12.46 12.09 16.15
N GLY A 822 12.51 12.23 14.82
CA GLY A 822 11.79 13.28 14.09
C GLY A 822 10.27 13.17 14.26
N VAL A 823 9.73 11.96 14.09
CA VAL A 823 8.30 11.66 14.30
C VAL A 823 7.89 11.94 15.74
N ARG A 824 8.66 11.47 16.72
CA ARG A 824 8.37 11.69 18.15
C ARG A 824 8.24 13.18 18.48
N GLU A 825 9.18 14.00 18.02
CA GLU A 825 9.17 15.43 18.32
C GLU A 825 8.00 16.15 17.62
N ALA A 826 7.62 15.72 16.41
CA ALA A 826 6.44 16.24 15.73
C ALA A 826 5.13 15.89 16.48
N ILE A 827 4.99 14.65 16.98
CA ILE A 827 3.86 14.22 17.83
C ILE A 827 3.78 15.09 19.08
N GLU A 828 4.89 15.26 19.79
CA GLU A 828 4.94 15.99 21.06
C GLU A 828 4.62 17.48 20.88
N ALA A 829 5.11 18.12 19.81
CA ALA A 829 4.86 19.53 19.54
C ALA A 829 3.41 19.80 19.11
N THR A 830 2.87 18.97 18.22
CA THR A 830 1.52 19.15 17.67
C THR A 830 0.41 18.57 18.55
N ASN A 831 0.77 17.65 19.46
CA ASN A 831 -0.15 16.78 20.20
C ASN A 831 -1.04 15.90 19.30
N ILE A 832 -0.58 15.60 18.09
CA ILE A 832 -1.25 14.68 17.17
C ILE A 832 -0.64 13.28 17.39
N PRO A 833 -1.39 12.31 17.95
CA PRO A 833 -0.86 10.97 18.19
C PRO A 833 -0.89 10.13 16.91
N VAL A 834 0.17 9.37 16.67
CA VAL A 834 0.12 8.21 15.77
C VAL A 834 -0.54 7.06 16.52
N ILE A 835 -1.59 6.45 15.96
CA ILE A 835 -2.41 5.42 16.64
C ILE A 835 -2.34 4.06 15.95
N SER A 836 -1.80 4.02 14.73
CA SER A 836 -1.61 2.84 13.91
C SER A 836 -0.40 3.03 12.99
N GLY A 837 0.07 1.95 12.37
CA GLY A 837 1.20 2.02 11.45
C GLY A 837 1.57 0.67 10.85
N LYS A 838 2.61 0.70 10.03
CA LYS A 838 3.28 -0.48 9.49
C LYS A 838 4.75 -0.16 9.21
N ASP A 839 5.58 -1.18 9.23
CA ASP A 839 6.97 -1.12 8.79
C ASP A 839 7.23 -2.16 7.70
N SER A 840 8.08 -1.79 6.74
CA SER A 840 8.61 -2.65 5.68
C SER A 840 10.13 -2.45 5.64
N MET A 841 10.82 -3.29 6.38
CA MET A 841 12.28 -3.35 6.40
C MET A 841 12.74 -4.16 5.19
N LYS A 842 13.89 -3.83 4.58
CA LYS A 842 14.43 -4.43 3.33
C LYS A 842 13.96 -3.78 2.01
N CYS A 843 13.75 -2.48 1.98
CA CYS A 843 13.56 -1.71 0.75
C CYS A 843 14.90 -1.50 0.02
N SER A 844 15.40 -2.59 -0.59
CA SER A 844 16.63 -2.61 -1.39
C SER A 844 16.48 -3.55 -2.59
N GLY A 845 17.19 -3.26 -3.68
CA GLY A 845 17.32 -4.13 -4.84
C GLY A 845 18.70 -4.82 -4.90
N PHE A 846 18.72 -6.12 -5.18
CA PHE A 846 19.96 -6.90 -5.33
C PHE A 846 19.91 -7.79 -6.59
N TYR A 847 20.79 -7.54 -7.55
CA TYR A 847 20.74 -8.22 -8.86
C TYR A 847 22.12 -8.71 -9.31
N GLU A 848 22.16 -9.96 -9.78
CA GLU A 848 23.33 -10.49 -10.49
C GLU A 848 23.45 -9.84 -11.86
N VAL A 849 24.67 -9.44 -12.22
CA VAL A 849 25.01 -8.85 -13.51
C VAL A 849 26.09 -9.70 -14.21
N PRO A 850 26.15 -9.65 -15.56
CA PRO A 850 27.21 -10.34 -16.30
C PRO A 850 28.61 -9.98 -15.80
N LYS A 851 29.57 -10.91 -15.88
CA LYS A 851 30.94 -10.67 -15.41
C LYS A 851 31.62 -9.48 -16.11
N ASP A 852 31.29 -9.27 -17.38
CA ASP A 852 31.77 -8.14 -18.20
C ASP A 852 30.94 -6.85 -18.05
N PHE A 853 29.96 -6.83 -17.14
CA PHE A 853 29.13 -5.67 -16.87
C PHE A 853 29.96 -4.45 -16.42
N LYS A 854 29.56 -3.28 -16.91
CA LYS A 854 30.24 -2.00 -16.74
C LYS A 854 29.22 -0.94 -16.32
N LEU A 855 29.50 -0.24 -15.22
CA LEU A 855 28.61 0.80 -14.67
C LEU A 855 28.40 1.96 -15.65
N GLU A 856 29.31 2.16 -16.60
CA GLU A 856 29.22 3.18 -17.64
C GLU A 856 28.06 2.97 -18.61
N HIS A 857 27.43 1.79 -18.63
CA HIS A 857 26.23 1.50 -19.42
C HIS A 857 24.92 1.91 -18.72
N ILE A 858 24.98 2.31 -17.46
CA ILE A 858 23.82 2.73 -16.67
C ILE A 858 23.65 4.25 -16.78
N HIS A 859 22.40 4.70 -16.85
CA HIS A 859 22.06 6.11 -16.82
C HIS A 859 22.72 6.81 -15.61
N PRO A 860 23.32 8.01 -15.77
CA PRO A 860 24.10 8.67 -14.72
C PRO A 860 23.36 8.79 -13.37
N ASP A 861 22.08 9.14 -13.43
CA ASP A 861 21.20 9.27 -12.25
C ASP A 861 21.07 7.98 -11.43
N LEU A 862 20.93 6.83 -12.10
CA LEU A 862 20.85 5.54 -11.43
C LEU A 862 22.24 5.05 -10.99
N ARG A 863 23.26 5.31 -11.81
CA ARG A 863 24.62 4.83 -11.61
C ARG A 863 25.22 5.25 -10.27
N ARG A 864 24.95 6.47 -9.81
CA ARG A 864 25.49 7.01 -8.54
C ARG A 864 24.92 6.35 -7.29
N HIS A 865 23.79 5.65 -7.39
CA HIS A 865 23.15 4.93 -6.29
C HIS A 865 23.46 3.44 -6.28
N ILE A 866 24.24 2.96 -7.25
CA ILE A 866 24.57 1.55 -7.38
C ILE A 866 25.92 1.25 -6.73
N THR A 867 25.89 0.31 -5.79
CA THR A 867 27.09 -0.34 -5.27
C THR A 867 27.35 -1.61 -6.09
N LEU A 868 28.54 -1.69 -6.70
CA LEU A 868 28.98 -2.87 -7.45
C LEU A 868 29.81 -3.77 -6.56
N VAL A 869 29.33 -4.99 -6.32
CA VAL A 869 29.99 -5.98 -5.46
C VAL A 869 30.42 -7.19 -6.30
N GLU A 870 31.69 -7.56 -6.21
CA GLU A 870 32.24 -8.76 -6.87
C GLU A 870 32.78 -9.73 -5.82
N ASN A 871 32.31 -10.97 -5.86
CA ASN A 871 32.71 -12.03 -4.94
C ASN A 871 32.81 -13.38 -5.65
N GLU A 872 33.10 -14.45 -4.90
CA GLU A 872 33.26 -15.82 -5.46
C GLU A 872 32.01 -16.34 -6.18
N LYS A 873 30.82 -15.81 -5.86
CA LYS A 873 29.55 -16.23 -6.45
C LYS A 873 29.21 -15.50 -7.74
N GLY A 874 29.83 -14.35 -8.02
CA GLY A 874 29.53 -13.55 -9.20
C GLY A 874 29.72 -12.06 -8.99
N LYS A 875 29.13 -11.28 -9.90
CA LYS A 875 29.14 -9.82 -9.88
C LYS A 875 27.70 -9.34 -9.67
N PHE A 876 27.50 -8.42 -8.75
CA PHE A 876 26.18 -7.99 -8.30
C PHE A 876 26.10 -6.47 -8.22
N ILE A 877 24.91 -5.94 -8.46
CA ILE A 877 24.55 -4.57 -8.12
C ILE A 877 23.61 -4.56 -6.92
N GLU A 878 23.86 -3.64 -6.00
CA GLU A 878 22.96 -3.31 -4.90
C GLU A 878 22.54 -1.84 -5.00
N ILE A 879 21.30 -1.59 -4.60
CA ILE A 879 20.72 -0.26 -4.50
C ILE A 879 19.79 -0.20 -3.28
N HIS A 880 19.94 0.87 -2.51
CA HIS A 880 19.11 1.15 -1.35
C HIS A 880 18.05 2.17 -1.73
N ASP A 881 16.79 1.89 -1.38
CA ASP A 881 15.74 2.90 -1.45
C ASP A 881 16.01 3.97 -0.37
N PRO A 882 15.65 5.24 -0.61
CA PRO A 882 15.74 6.26 0.43
C PRO A 882 14.80 5.96 1.60
N ASP A 883 15.24 6.29 2.82
CA ASP A 883 14.40 6.21 4.02
C ASP A 883 13.09 6.97 3.79
N SER A 884 11.98 6.29 4.08
CA SER A 884 10.65 6.76 3.74
C SER A 884 9.71 6.62 4.93
N TYR A 885 9.21 7.76 5.41
CA TYR A 885 8.12 7.84 6.37
C TYR A 885 6.89 8.50 5.75
N LEU A 886 5.83 7.72 5.51
CA LEU A 886 4.53 8.22 5.07
C LEU A 886 3.64 8.50 6.30
N ALA A 887 3.28 9.77 6.50
CA ALA A 887 2.28 10.19 7.48
C ALA A 887 0.92 10.36 6.79
N SER A 888 -0.11 9.67 7.30
CA SER A 888 -1.48 9.70 6.76
C SER A 888 -2.49 10.01 7.85
N ALA A 889 -3.44 10.91 7.60
CA ALA A 889 -4.43 11.32 8.61
C ALA A 889 -5.88 11.34 8.11
N ALA A 890 -6.78 10.97 9.03
CA ALA A 890 -8.21 11.27 9.01
C ALA A 890 -8.54 12.24 10.15
N VAL A 891 -9.15 13.39 9.84
CA VAL A 891 -9.36 14.45 10.83
C VAL A 891 -10.80 14.94 10.81
N LYS A 892 -11.41 15.10 11.98
CA LYS A 892 -12.74 15.68 12.09
C LYS A 892 -12.73 17.17 11.72
N ILE A 893 -13.69 17.55 10.89
CA ILE A 893 -14.06 18.94 10.62
C ILE A 893 -15.44 19.20 11.22
N ASP A 894 -15.57 20.27 12.01
CA ASP A 894 -16.83 20.62 12.70
C ASP A 894 -17.92 21.16 11.75
N ASP A 895 -17.54 21.93 10.72
CA ASP A 895 -18.46 22.53 9.75
C ASP A 895 -17.83 22.58 8.36
N TYR A 896 -18.16 21.60 7.51
CA TYR A 896 -17.58 21.49 6.17
C TYR A 896 -17.91 22.68 5.26
N ARG A 897 -18.94 23.47 5.57
CA ARG A 897 -19.37 24.62 4.75
C ARG A 897 -18.40 25.79 4.84
N LYS A 898 -17.56 25.81 5.88
CA LYS A 898 -16.50 26.80 6.08
C LYS A 898 -15.18 26.39 5.44
N CYS A 899 -15.06 25.15 4.96
CA CYS A 899 -13.85 24.69 4.33
C CYS A 899 -13.54 25.49 3.07
N VAL A 900 -12.25 25.73 2.85
CA VAL A 900 -11.74 26.46 1.68
C VAL A 900 -10.92 25.53 0.80
N THR A 901 -10.79 25.92 -0.46
CA THR A 901 -9.98 25.21 -1.48
C THR A 901 -8.71 25.99 -1.77
N SER A 902 -7.75 25.40 -2.50
CA SER A 902 -6.55 26.11 -2.97
C SER A 902 -6.88 27.13 -4.07
N ALA A 903 -7.86 26.83 -4.92
CA ALA A 903 -8.26 27.64 -6.07
C ALA A 903 -8.55 29.12 -5.73
N PHE A 904 -7.89 30.04 -6.41
CA PHE A 904 -8.18 31.48 -6.31
C PHE A 904 -9.62 31.80 -6.74
N LYS A 905 -10.26 32.72 -6.01
CA LYS A 905 -11.70 32.99 -6.15
C LYS A 905 -11.97 34.24 -6.97
N GLN A 906 -11.49 35.41 -6.52
CA GLN A 906 -11.84 36.68 -7.13
C GLN A 906 -10.61 37.50 -7.53
N GLU A 907 -10.71 38.22 -8.65
CA GLU A 907 -9.70 39.19 -9.06
C GLU A 907 -9.66 40.34 -8.04
N GLY A 908 -8.46 40.76 -7.64
CA GLY A 908 -8.26 41.79 -6.63
C GLY A 908 -8.16 41.27 -5.19
N ASP A 909 -8.46 40.00 -4.94
CA ASP A 909 -8.17 39.36 -3.65
C ASP A 909 -6.68 39.53 -3.31
N LEU A 910 -6.38 39.86 -2.06
CA LEU A 910 -5.02 40.06 -1.58
C LEU A 910 -4.36 38.71 -1.36
N ILE A 911 -3.15 38.52 -1.89
CA ILE A 911 -2.37 37.29 -1.74
C ILE A 911 -1.38 37.47 -0.59
N TYR A 912 -1.44 36.58 0.38
CA TYR A 912 -0.55 36.52 1.53
C TYR A 912 0.27 35.23 1.50
N VAL A 913 1.53 35.35 1.94
CA VAL A 913 2.34 34.21 2.40
C VAL A 913 2.31 34.22 3.92
N VAL A 914 2.11 33.05 4.51
CA VAL A 914 2.12 32.83 5.95
C VAL A 914 3.27 31.89 6.31
N GLY A 915 4.05 32.26 7.32
CA GLY A 915 5.24 31.54 7.77
C GLY A 915 6.55 32.03 7.17
N THR A 916 7.66 31.58 7.76
CA THR A 916 9.01 32.02 7.41
C THR A 916 9.59 31.23 6.25
N THR A 917 10.06 31.92 5.21
CA THR A 917 10.83 31.27 4.14
C THR A 917 12.29 31.26 4.53
N LYS A 918 12.93 30.09 4.48
CA LYS A 918 14.38 29.91 4.67
C LYS A 918 15.00 29.43 3.36
N ASN A 919 16.33 29.42 3.26
CA ASN A 919 17.03 28.92 2.07
C ASN A 919 17.03 27.37 1.98
N HIS A 920 15.86 26.73 2.07
CA HIS A 920 15.72 25.27 2.09
C HIS A 920 15.45 24.73 0.68
N VAL A 921 16.44 24.87 -0.20
CA VAL A 921 16.38 24.31 -1.57
C VAL A 921 17.02 22.92 -1.67
N GLY A 922 17.65 22.42 -0.60
CA GLY A 922 18.25 21.09 -0.59
C GLY A 922 17.20 20.00 -0.83
N ALA A 923 17.50 19.08 -1.75
CA ALA A 923 16.59 18.03 -2.21
C ALA A 923 15.24 18.53 -2.79
N SER A 924 15.13 19.81 -3.13
CA SER A 924 13.92 20.39 -3.70
C SER A 924 13.64 19.94 -5.13
N GLN A 925 12.38 20.02 -5.55
CA GLN A 925 11.96 19.77 -6.93
C GLN A 925 12.63 20.73 -7.92
N TYR A 926 13.06 21.91 -7.45
CA TYR A 926 13.82 22.86 -8.26
C TYR A 926 15.22 22.35 -8.60
N LEU A 927 16.01 21.97 -7.60
CA LEU A 927 17.35 21.42 -7.84
C LEU A 927 17.31 20.10 -8.61
N GLU A 928 16.27 19.30 -8.38
CA GLU A 928 16.00 18.11 -9.15
C GLU A 928 15.74 18.45 -10.63
N ALA A 929 14.80 19.34 -10.91
CA ALA A 929 14.42 19.70 -12.27
C ALA A 929 15.57 20.32 -13.06
N ILE A 930 16.34 21.23 -12.45
CA ILE A 930 17.52 21.82 -13.08
C ILE A 930 18.62 20.77 -13.29
N GLY A 931 18.83 19.88 -12.32
CA GLY A 931 19.82 18.81 -12.47
C GLY A 931 19.53 17.87 -13.63
N TYR A 932 18.28 17.43 -13.80
CA TYR A 932 17.93 16.60 -14.96
C TYR A 932 18.11 17.32 -16.30
N GLU A 933 17.89 18.64 -16.35
CA GLU A 933 18.10 19.44 -17.56
C GLU A 933 19.60 19.65 -17.86
N GLU A 934 20.43 19.91 -16.85
CA GLU A 934 21.86 20.24 -17.04
C GLU A 934 22.79 19.02 -17.12
N GLN A 935 22.45 17.93 -16.43
CA GLN A 935 23.37 16.81 -16.20
C GLN A 935 22.69 15.44 -16.12
N GLU A 936 21.43 15.34 -16.54
CA GLU A 936 20.64 14.10 -16.52
C GLU A 936 20.52 13.44 -15.12
N ALA A 937 20.75 14.22 -14.05
CA ALA A 937 20.65 13.77 -12.65
C ALA A 937 20.44 14.98 -11.71
N PRO A 938 19.66 14.83 -10.62
CA PRO A 938 19.45 15.86 -9.60
C PRO A 938 20.75 16.54 -9.13
N ILE A 939 20.71 17.85 -8.91
CA ILE A 939 21.80 18.57 -8.24
C ILE A 939 21.75 18.23 -6.75
N GLU A 940 22.85 17.69 -6.22
CA GLU A 940 22.99 17.33 -4.81
C GLU A 940 23.45 18.51 -3.97
N GLY A 941 23.08 18.50 -2.69
CA GLY A 941 23.49 19.51 -1.72
C GLY A 941 22.40 20.54 -1.40
N GLY A 942 22.81 21.64 -0.79
CA GLY A 942 21.92 22.68 -0.27
C GLY A 942 21.52 22.47 1.18
N GLU A 943 20.84 23.46 1.75
CA GLU A 943 20.36 23.38 3.13
C GLU A 943 19.11 22.50 3.23
N VAL A 944 19.09 21.65 4.26
CA VAL A 944 18.01 20.71 4.53
C VAL A 944 16.72 21.45 4.90
N PRO A 945 15.54 21.01 4.44
CA PRO A 945 14.27 21.60 4.84
C PRO A 945 13.90 21.27 6.29
N GLU A 946 14.36 22.10 7.21
CA GLU A 946 14.05 21.99 8.64
C GLU A 946 12.64 22.54 8.97
N ALA A 947 11.87 21.78 9.75
CA ALA A 947 10.57 22.22 10.26
C ALA A 947 10.73 22.97 11.59
N ASP A 948 10.24 24.21 11.66
CA ASP A 948 10.06 24.91 12.94
C ASP A 948 8.70 24.52 13.55
N LEU A 949 8.73 23.54 14.46
CA LEU A 949 7.53 22.96 15.05
C LEU A 949 6.75 23.99 15.91
N GLU A 950 7.44 24.89 16.60
CA GLU A 950 6.79 25.91 17.43
C GLU A 950 6.09 26.97 16.57
N GLU A 951 6.77 27.44 15.51
CA GLU A 951 6.17 28.31 14.51
C GLU A 951 4.96 27.66 13.84
N PHE A 952 5.08 26.40 13.41
CA PHE A 952 3.99 25.68 12.77
C PHE A 952 2.74 25.62 13.67
N VAL A 953 2.89 25.22 14.94
CA VAL A 953 1.77 25.15 15.90
C VAL A 953 1.11 26.52 16.07
N ARG A 954 1.90 27.59 16.18
CA ARG A 954 1.40 28.96 16.29
C ARG A 954 0.61 29.38 15.04
N ILE A 955 1.14 29.12 13.85
CA ILE A 955 0.55 29.50 12.56
C ILE A 955 -0.71 28.69 12.28
N ALA A 956 -0.67 27.38 12.49
CA ALA A 956 -1.81 26.50 12.24
C ALA A 956 -3.04 26.94 13.03
N GLY A 957 -2.86 27.28 14.32
CA GLY A 957 -3.94 27.83 15.13
C GLY A 957 -4.45 29.20 14.65
N LYS A 958 -3.61 30.04 14.03
CA LYS A 958 -4.02 31.32 13.44
C LYS A 958 -4.82 31.12 12.16
N ILE A 959 -4.36 30.24 11.27
CA ILE A 959 -5.02 29.91 9.99
C ILE A 959 -6.40 29.29 10.24
N HIS A 960 -6.48 28.29 11.12
CA HIS A 960 -7.77 27.69 11.49
C HIS A 960 -8.77 28.76 11.94
N ARG A 961 -8.35 29.70 12.81
CA ARG A 961 -9.21 30.79 13.29
C ARG A 961 -9.63 31.79 12.21
N THR A 962 -8.80 32.03 11.19
CA THR A 962 -9.18 32.94 10.09
C THR A 962 -10.13 32.27 9.10
N ILE A 963 -9.96 30.96 8.86
CA ILE A 963 -10.90 30.15 8.07
C ILE A 963 -12.25 30.01 8.80
N ASP A 964 -12.25 29.65 10.09
CA ASP A 964 -13.48 29.49 10.89
C ASP A 964 -14.32 30.79 10.99
N ARG A 965 -13.66 31.94 10.85
CA ARG A 965 -14.29 33.28 10.79
C ARG A 965 -14.64 33.74 9.38
N GLU A 966 -14.43 32.90 8.37
CA GLU A 966 -14.75 33.15 6.96
C GLU A 966 -14.04 34.41 6.41
N PHE A 967 -12.82 34.69 6.90
CA PHE A 967 -12.00 35.81 6.38
C PHE A 967 -11.18 35.40 5.16
N VAL A 968 -10.99 34.10 4.96
CA VAL A 968 -10.15 33.50 3.93
C VAL A 968 -11.01 33.07 2.75
N ALA A 969 -10.62 33.48 1.54
CA ALA A 969 -11.28 33.10 0.29
C ALA A 969 -10.71 31.79 -0.27
N SER A 970 -9.39 31.62 -0.20
CA SER A 970 -8.70 30.38 -0.56
C SER A 970 -7.44 30.20 0.30
N CYS A 971 -7.03 28.95 0.51
CA CYS A 971 -5.81 28.62 1.22
C CYS A 971 -5.16 27.38 0.61
N SER A 972 -3.84 27.39 0.48
CA SER A 972 -3.06 26.25 0.01
C SER A 972 -1.78 26.10 0.83
N TYR A 973 -1.37 24.86 1.05
CA TYR A 973 -0.12 24.55 1.74
C TYR A 973 1.05 24.61 0.76
N ILE A 974 2.19 25.16 1.18
CA ILE A 974 3.40 25.25 0.34
C ILE A 974 4.29 24.05 0.64
N HIS A 975 4.42 23.13 -0.33
CA HIS A 975 5.25 21.94 -0.23
C HIS A 975 6.20 21.82 -1.44
N ASP A 976 6.09 20.73 -2.22
CA ASP A 976 6.95 20.36 -3.34
C ASP A 976 6.87 21.40 -4.46
N GLY A 977 8.05 21.85 -4.92
CA GLY A 977 8.18 22.92 -5.91
C GLY A 977 7.98 24.34 -5.34
N GLY A 978 7.77 24.49 -4.04
CA GLY A 978 7.79 25.78 -3.36
C GLY A 978 6.64 26.75 -3.71
N LEU A 979 6.84 28.02 -3.36
CA LEU A 979 5.80 29.06 -3.42
C LEU A 979 5.28 29.29 -4.84
N LEU A 980 6.16 29.41 -5.84
CA LEU A 980 5.71 29.73 -7.20
C LEU A 980 4.87 28.60 -7.80
N THR A 981 5.21 27.34 -7.50
CA THR A 981 4.41 26.17 -7.86
C THR A 981 3.02 26.23 -7.24
N ALA A 982 2.94 26.49 -5.93
CA ALA A 982 1.66 26.57 -5.22
C ALA A 982 0.79 27.75 -5.70
N VAL A 983 1.37 28.93 -5.97
CA VAL A 983 0.65 30.08 -6.58
C VAL A 983 0.13 29.71 -7.96
N SER A 984 0.95 29.03 -8.77
CA SER A 984 0.58 28.62 -10.13
C SER A 984 -0.58 27.62 -10.12
N LYS A 985 -0.51 26.59 -9.27
CA LYS A 985 -1.59 25.61 -9.10
C LYS A 985 -2.89 26.27 -8.62
N ALA A 986 -2.82 27.15 -7.62
CA ALA A 986 -3.98 27.89 -7.11
C ALA A 986 -4.62 28.81 -8.16
N ALA A 987 -3.80 29.49 -8.97
CA ALA A 987 -4.27 30.34 -10.07
C ALA A 987 -4.91 29.52 -11.19
N MET A 988 -4.27 28.43 -11.63
CA MET A 988 -4.81 27.51 -12.65
C MET A 988 -6.11 26.84 -12.20
N ALA A 989 -6.22 26.40 -10.94
CA ALA A 989 -7.44 25.82 -10.39
C ALA A 989 -8.60 26.83 -10.36
N GLY A 990 -8.28 28.11 -10.11
CA GLY A 990 -9.25 29.21 -10.08
C GLY A 990 -9.64 29.77 -11.46
N ASP A 991 -8.96 29.36 -12.54
CA ASP A 991 -9.02 30.05 -13.84
C ASP A 991 -8.71 31.55 -13.70
N LYS A 992 -7.61 31.85 -12.97
CA LYS A 992 -7.13 33.18 -12.60
C LYS A 992 -5.66 33.39 -12.94
N GLY A 993 -5.18 34.62 -12.75
CA GLY A 993 -3.77 34.97 -12.71
C GLY A 993 -3.35 35.48 -11.32
N ALA A 994 -2.13 35.99 -11.20
CA ALA A 994 -1.67 36.68 -9.99
C ALA A 994 -0.50 37.62 -10.29
N GLY A 995 -0.43 38.74 -9.57
CA GLY A 995 0.76 39.59 -9.52
C GLY A 995 1.41 39.48 -8.16
N ILE A 996 2.67 39.05 -8.09
CA ILE A 996 3.43 38.90 -6.84
C ILE A 996 4.79 39.61 -6.90
N ASN A 997 5.30 40.02 -5.74
CA ASN A 997 6.60 40.67 -5.60
C ASN A 997 7.48 39.89 -4.61
N VAL A 998 8.64 39.44 -5.08
CA VAL A 998 9.55 38.58 -4.32
C VAL A 998 10.11 39.32 -3.10
N LYS A 999 10.33 40.63 -3.20
CA LYS A 999 10.83 41.47 -2.08
C LYS A 999 9.88 41.55 -0.89
N ASP A 1000 8.61 41.29 -1.11
CA ASP A 1000 7.59 41.36 -0.06
C ASP A 1000 7.47 40.04 0.72
N ILE A 1001 8.11 38.96 0.23
CA ILE A 1001 8.17 37.67 0.92
C ILE A 1001 9.12 37.78 2.11
N PHE A 1002 8.70 37.27 3.26
CA PHE A 1002 9.57 37.18 4.42
C PHE A 1002 10.56 36.02 4.22
N PHE A 1003 11.83 36.37 4.07
CA PHE A 1003 12.95 35.45 3.90
C PHE A 1003 13.94 35.64 5.05
N GLU A 1004 14.31 34.55 5.72
CA GLU A 1004 15.32 34.53 6.78
C GLU A 1004 16.70 34.22 6.17
N GLY A 1005 17.66 35.12 6.40
CA GLY A 1005 18.99 35.07 5.79
C GLY A 1005 19.10 35.94 4.52
N ASP A 1006 20.17 35.72 3.75
CA ASP A 1006 20.40 36.39 2.48
C ASP A 1006 19.96 35.48 1.32
N ALA A 1007 19.01 35.94 0.49
CA ALA A 1007 18.66 35.27 -0.76
C ALA A 1007 19.61 35.72 -1.87
N ASN A 1008 20.22 34.78 -2.59
CA ASN A 1008 21.12 35.11 -3.70
C ASN A 1008 20.35 35.30 -5.01
N THR A 1009 19.22 34.59 -5.16
CA THR A 1009 18.41 34.56 -6.39
C THR A 1009 16.91 34.61 -6.09
N ASP A 1010 16.10 34.91 -7.11
CA ASP A 1010 14.63 34.84 -6.99
C ASP A 1010 14.19 33.39 -6.73
N GLU A 1011 14.90 32.44 -7.32
CA GLU A 1011 14.65 31.01 -7.22
C GLU A 1011 14.82 30.47 -5.80
N ASP A 1012 15.83 30.94 -5.05
CA ASP A 1012 16.02 30.57 -3.63
C ASP A 1012 14.78 30.88 -2.78
N VAL A 1013 14.08 31.99 -3.09
CA VAL A 1013 12.87 32.41 -2.38
C VAL A 1013 11.64 31.67 -2.90
N LEU A 1014 11.49 31.59 -4.22
CA LEU A 1014 10.28 31.10 -4.89
C LEU A 1014 10.16 29.58 -4.87
N TYR A 1015 11.27 28.86 -4.85
CA TYR A 1015 11.32 27.39 -4.89
C TYR A 1015 11.85 26.74 -3.60
N SER A 1016 12.17 27.53 -2.57
CA SER A 1016 12.40 26.97 -1.24
C SER A 1016 11.21 26.12 -0.80
N GLU A 1017 11.50 24.96 -0.21
CA GLU A 1017 10.52 23.99 0.30
C GLU A 1017 10.49 23.97 1.83
N THR A 1018 10.73 25.13 2.48
CA THR A 1018 10.58 25.27 3.94
C THR A 1018 9.20 24.80 4.41
N PRO A 1019 9.11 23.78 5.29
CA PRO A 1019 7.84 23.25 5.79
C PRO A 1019 7.04 24.27 6.62
N GLY A 1020 5.71 24.07 6.71
CA GLY A 1020 4.85 24.84 7.61
C GLY A 1020 4.36 26.19 7.07
N ARG A 1021 4.44 26.42 5.76
CA ARG A 1021 4.02 27.67 5.10
C ARG A 1021 2.74 27.52 4.28
N PHE A 1022 2.05 28.65 4.09
CA PHE A 1022 0.76 28.69 3.40
C PHE A 1022 0.64 29.89 2.48
N ILE A 1023 -0.13 29.72 1.39
CA ILE A 1023 -0.68 30.82 0.60
C ILE A 1023 -2.12 31.04 1.07
N VAL A 1024 -2.49 32.29 1.30
CA VAL A 1024 -3.84 32.67 1.69
C VAL A 1024 -4.31 33.82 0.81
N THR A 1025 -5.52 33.71 0.26
CA THR A 1025 -6.19 34.85 -0.38
C THR A 1025 -7.34 35.35 0.48
N ILE A 1026 -7.50 36.67 0.52
CA ILE A 1026 -8.58 37.32 1.25
C ILE A 1026 -9.19 38.47 0.44
N ASP A 1027 -10.48 38.71 0.65
CA ASP A 1027 -11.12 39.93 0.18
C ASP A 1027 -10.44 41.16 0.86
N PRO A 1028 -10.10 42.23 0.12
CA PRO A 1028 -9.52 43.44 0.69
C PRO A 1028 -10.29 44.04 1.89
N GLU A 1029 -11.61 43.87 1.97
CA GLU A 1029 -12.44 44.31 3.10
C GLU A 1029 -12.10 43.58 4.40
N ASN A 1030 -11.63 42.33 4.30
CA ASN A 1030 -11.23 41.51 5.45
C ASN A 1030 -9.79 41.79 5.92
N LYS A 1031 -8.99 42.57 5.18
CA LYS A 1031 -7.57 42.85 5.46
C LYS A 1031 -7.29 43.16 6.94
N ARG A 1032 -7.96 44.17 7.49
CA ARG A 1032 -7.72 44.60 8.89
C ARG A 1032 -8.06 43.52 9.92
N ARG A 1033 -9.03 42.66 9.62
CA ARG A 1033 -9.47 41.59 10.53
C ARG A 1033 -8.52 40.40 10.47
N PHE A 1034 -8.09 40.04 9.26
CA PHE A 1034 -7.10 39.00 9.00
C PHE A 1034 -5.74 39.35 9.63
N GLU A 1035 -5.18 40.53 9.29
CA GLU A 1035 -3.86 40.97 9.79
C GLU A 1035 -3.81 41.09 11.32
N ARG A 1036 -4.94 41.40 11.97
CA ARG A 1036 -5.03 41.43 13.44
C ARG A 1036 -4.81 40.04 14.07
N ILE A 1037 -5.25 38.97 13.43
CA ILE A 1037 -5.07 37.59 13.92
C ILE A 1037 -3.68 37.08 13.55
N MET A 1038 -3.25 37.32 12.31
CA MET A 1038 -1.98 36.83 11.80
C MET A 1038 -0.78 37.55 12.42
N GLY A 1039 -0.85 38.87 12.59
CA GLY A 1039 0.25 39.67 13.11
C GLY A 1039 1.46 39.64 12.17
N SER A 1040 2.66 39.42 12.73
CA SER A 1040 3.93 39.38 12.00
C SER A 1040 4.13 38.12 11.16
N ASP A 1041 3.28 37.11 11.32
CA ASP A 1041 3.47 35.78 10.73
C ASP A 1041 3.08 35.71 9.26
N THR A 1042 2.71 36.85 8.66
CA THR A 1042 2.25 36.93 7.30
C THR A 1042 2.76 38.18 6.58
N ARG A 1043 2.87 38.09 5.27
CA ARG A 1043 3.18 39.20 4.36
C ARG A 1043 2.21 39.20 3.21
N ILE A 1044 1.69 40.38 2.88
CA ILE A 1044 1.03 40.59 1.59
C ILE A 1044 2.11 40.60 0.52
N ILE A 1045 1.98 39.72 -0.46
CA ILE A 1045 2.96 39.59 -1.55
C ILE A 1045 2.41 40.06 -2.89
N GLY A 1046 1.10 40.27 -2.99
CA GLY A 1046 0.47 40.47 -4.28
C GLY A 1046 -1.06 40.50 -4.28
N GLN A 1047 -1.63 40.35 -5.46
CA GLN A 1047 -3.08 40.28 -5.70
C GLN A 1047 -3.42 39.26 -6.78
N VAL A 1048 -4.60 38.66 -6.67
CA VAL A 1048 -5.16 37.78 -7.70
C VAL A 1048 -5.49 38.60 -8.95
N GLY A 1049 -5.06 38.10 -10.10
CA GLY A 1049 -5.23 38.71 -11.41
C GLY A 1049 -6.15 37.88 -12.32
N LYS A 1050 -6.16 38.24 -13.62
CA LYS A 1050 -7.10 37.66 -14.59
C LYS A 1050 -6.71 36.29 -15.14
N SER A 1051 -5.50 36.13 -15.68
CA SER A 1051 -5.18 34.94 -16.49
C SER A 1051 -3.74 34.43 -16.43
N ASN A 1052 -2.76 35.26 -16.08
CA ASN A 1052 -1.33 34.92 -16.12
C ASN A 1052 -0.62 35.41 -14.87
N LEU A 1053 0.61 34.96 -14.64
CA LEU A 1053 1.41 35.43 -13.51
C LEU A 1053 2.34 36.58 -13.91
N PHE A 1054 2.44 37.55 -13.02
CA PHE A 1054 3.40 38.65 -13.08
C PHE A 1054 4.25 38.62 -11.80
N VAL A 1055 5.52 38.23 -11.92
CA VAL A 1055 6.44 38.10 -10.79
C VAL A 1055 7.48 39.23 -10.85
N THR A 1056 7.51 40.09 -9.84
CA THR A 1056 8.53 41.13 -9.71
C THR A 1056 9.68 40.61 -8.85
N GLY A 1057 10.87 40.47 -9.43
CA GLY A 1057 12.04 39.88 -8.77
C GLY A 1057 12.73 40.80 -7.75
N LEU A 1058 13.74 40.26 -7.05
CA LEU A 1058 14.64 40.95 -6.14
C LEU A 1058 15.43 42.08 -6.83
N ASP A 1059 15.67 41.96 -8.14
CA ASP A 1059 16.29 43.03 -8.94
C ASP A 1059 15.28 44.09 -9.44
N GLY A 1060 13.99 43.89 -9.18
CA GLY A 1060 12.89 44.74 -9.63
C GLY A 1060 12.42 44.48 -11.07
N LYS A 1061 12.98 43.50 -11.79
CA LYS A 1061 12.49 43.11 -13.12
C LYS A 1061 11.18 42.36 -13.01
N HIS A 1062 10.34 42.54 -14.04
CA HIS A 1062 9.06 41.86 -14.16
C HIS A 1062 9.20 40.64 -15.05
N ASN A 1063 8.77 39.49 -14.55
CA ASN A 1063 8.70 38.22 -15.27
C ASN A 1063 7.23 37.92 -15.55
N PHE A 1064 6.90 37.67 -16.81
CA PHE A 1064 5.56 37.26 -17.25
C PHE A 1064 5.56 35.76 -17.50
N ILE A 1065 4.61 35.04 -16.91
CA ILE A 1065 4.50 33.58 -17.01
C ILE A 1065 3.15 33.22 -17.61
N HIS A 1066 3.17 32.45 -18.69
CA HIS A 1066 1.98 31.98 -19.40
C HIS A 1066 1.40 30.73 -18.71
N LEU A 1067 0.28 30.88 -18.01
CA LEU A 1067 -0.32 29.76 -17.27
C LEU A 1067 -0.83 28.64 -18.18
N ASP A 1068 -1.29 28.94 -19.40
CA ASP A 1068 -1.70 27.92 -20.36
C ASP A 1068 -0.54 26.99 -20.75
N THR A 1069 0.66 27.56 -20.94
CA THR A 1069 1.88 26.79 -21.22
C THR A 1069 2.27 25.92 -20.03
N VAL A 1070 2.21 26.48 -18.82
CA VAL A 1070 2.52 25.75 -17.57
C VAL A 1070 1.52 24.62 -17.33
N MET A 1071 0.22 24.86 -17.55
CA MET A 1071 -0.84 23.85 -17.42
C MET A 1071 -0.59 22.67 -18.36
N LYS A 1072 -0.24 22.95 -19.63
CA LYS A 1072 0.10 21.91 -20.60
C LYS A 1072 1.26 21.03 -20.10
N ASN A 1073 2.35 21.66 -19.65
CA ASN A 1073 3.50 20.95 -19.09
C ASN A 1073 3.14 20.11 -17.85
N TYR A 1074 2.30 20.67 -16.97
CA TYR A 1074 1.81 20.01 -15.78
C TYR A 1074 0.97 18.77 -16.09
N GLN A 1075 0.13 18.80 -17.12
CA GLN A 1075 -0.73 17.68 -17.50
C GLN A 1075 -0.03 16.60 -18.33
N GLU A 1076 0.96 16.96 -19.15
CA GLU A 1076 1.54 16.03 -20.14
C GLU A 1076 2.30 14.86 -19.51
N THR A 1077 3.10 15.10 -18.46
CA THR A 1077 4.10 14.14 -17.92
C THR A 1077 3.51 12.76 -17.59
N LEU A 1078 2.37 12.71 -16.91
CA LEU A 1078 1.73 11.47 -16.44
C LEU A 1078 0.43 11.14 -17.18
N SER A 1079 0.07 11.91 -18.21
CA SER A 1079 -1.09 11.59 -19.05
C SER A 1079 -0.85 10.40 -19.98
N PHE A 1080 0.42 10.07 -20.25
CA PHE A 1080 0.86 9.03 -21.18
C PHE A 1080 0.24 9.13 -22.59
N GLY A 1081 -0.25 10.32 -22.99
CA GLY A 1081 -0.89 10.56 -24.28
C GLY A 1081 -2.41 10.33 -24.30
N LEU A 1082 -3.05 10.08 -23.15
CA LEU A 1082 -4.51 9.94 -23.06
C LEU A 1082 -5.27 11.27 -23.15
N ASN A 1083 -4.59 12.39 -22.90
CA ASN A 1083 -5.17 13.72 -23.10
C ASN A 1083 -5.39 14.07 -24.57
N ASP A 1084 -4.73 13.37 -25.50
CA ASP A 1084 -4.93 13.55 -26.95
C ASP A 1084 -6.12 12.74 -27.49
N ALA A 1085 -6.73 11.87 -26.67
CA ALA A 1085 -7.82 10.96 -27.04
C ALA A 1085 -9.21 11.44 -26.60
N ALA A 1086 -9.29 12.49 -25.77
CA ALA A 1086 -10.53 13.18 -25.38
C ALA A 1086 -10.70 14.45 -26.21
#